data_AF-A0A2S7T9F2-F1
#
_entry.id   AF-A0A2S7T9F2-F1
#
_cell.length_a   1.000
_cell.length_b   1.000
_cell.length_c   1.000
_cell.angle_alpha   90.00
_cell.angle_beta   90.00
_cell.angle_gamma   90.00
#
_symmetry.space_group_name_H-M   'P 1'
#
loop_
_entity.id
_entity.type
_entity.pdbx_description
1 polymer ?
#
loop_
_entity_poly.entity_id
_entity_poly.type
_entity_poly.pdbx_seq_one_letter_code
_entity_poly.pdbx_strand_id
1 'polypeptide(L)'
;MIENLVHAQRFRNSLLLFLFCLFLCSDGFAQTATEDFDPANDVFGGGISGANWVNNSWVRSGSNGSPSDVTATDPTDADENIGGSLLQLKDNDAGAYRIIDLSGKSFANLSFDYDYDESMDGGETLKIEIDPEDDGTYLTVLTLTATTNSPNPKANISIVIPVAYLGGSNTRIRFITGSSNSINKNNEEWWIDNISIVTGGIVDSDGDGVDDLTDLDDDNDGIPDKEERDNLLLSTGFEDVIQPKLGNNLGVSISPWILTSGQTNIVKVNGGTGYNNSGPRLDANPNTTVGTEQHYFDINGTGDLYQPFTLTSTRDISYSGYFSPRDGGSGSASISIRQGTGNTGTLMDSTGTITISSNGGDTQNSPWSYAESEVTLPAGTYSMVVIMSNPTNFDEGKVEILGLDSDEDGIVNTLDLDSDNDGIYDAVEAGHGQSHTGGVVNGTVGTDGIPDAVQSAANSGLINYIIFDSDSDNSYDGYELDSDNDLCNDIDEAGFTDPNNDGVLGDLPTVVDSNGLVLGADVVDGYTPPKDRNTNSIYDFQEAGSVPVISAQPVSQTVFAGNNGVFTVVASGSSDLTYQWQSSVNGGSVFSNLTDNTEYTGTTTPVLTLLSADVPKDANQYRVLVGSASYACDSLISSPALLTMRVQKVITNRRISYRVKSN
;
A
#
# COMPACT_ATOMS: atom_id res chain seq x y z
N MET A 1 -4.00 16.05 43.92
CA MET A 1 -5.40 15.72 43.52
C MET A 1 -5.72 16.11 42.07
N ILE A 2 -4.71 16.36 41.21
CA ILE A 2 -4.88 16.60 39.76
C ILE A 2 -4.06 15.57 38.95
N GLU A 3 -2.95 15.05 39.50
CA GLU A 3 -2.12 14.02 38.84
C GLU A 3 -2.79 12.64 38.72
N ASN A 4 -3.80 12.31 39.55
CA ASN A 4 -4.50 11.02 39.49
C ASN A 4 -5.67 10.96 38.47
N LEU A 5 -5.95 12.02 37.71
CA LEU A 5 -6.92 11.95 36.60
C LEU A 5 -6.27 11.63 35.24
N VAL A 6 -5.00 12.00 35.04
CA VAL A 6 -4.32 11.83 33.74
C VAL A 6 -4.04 10.35 33.42
N HIS A 7 -3.84 9.50 34.44
CA HIS A 7 -3.71 8.06 34.25
C HIS A 7 -5.03 7.33 33.99
N ALA A 8 -6.17 7.89 34.43
CA ALA A 8 -7.48 7.24 34.30
C ALA A 8 -8.16 7.49 32.93
N GLN A 9 -7.72 8.51 32.18
CA GLN A 9 -8.18 8.72 30.79
C GLN A 9 -7.41 7.89 29.76
N ARG A 10 -6.14 7.51 30.02
CA ARG A 10 -5.37 6.68 29.08
C ARG A 10 -5.87 5.23 28.97
N PHE A 11 -6.51 4.70 30.02
CA PHE A 11 -7.07 3.33 30.01
C PHE A 11 -8.50 3.22 29.45
N ARG A 12 -9.10 4.31 28.97
CA ARG A 12 -10.47 4.30 28.42
C ARG A 12 -10.55 4.47 26.90
N ASN A 13 -9.48 4.89 26.23
CA ASN A 13 -9.46 4.98 24.77
C ASN A 13 -9.07 3.64 24.12
N SER A 14 -8.17 2.85 24.70
CA SER A 14 -7.77 1.53 24.17
C SER A 14 -8.84 0.43 24.28
N LEU A 15 -9.92 0.63 25.05
CA LEU A 15 -11.01 -0.35 25.18
C LEU A 15 -12.24 0.01 24.32
N LEU A 16 -12.22 1.16 23.63
CA LEU A 16 -13.32 1.58 22.75
C LEU A 16 -13.01 1.36 21.27
N LEU A 17 -11.72 1.22 20.91
CA LEU A 17 -11.27 0.93 19.55
C LEU A 17 -11.54 -0.53 19.14
N PHE A 18 -11.69 -1.45 20.11
CA PHE A 18 -11.84 -2.89 19.87
C PHE A 18 -13.29 -3.36 19.68
N LEU A 19 -14.25 -2.45 19.49
CA LEU A 19 -15.68 -2.79 19.46
C LEU A 19 -16.49 -2.10 18.36
N PHE A 20 -15.82 -1.59 17.32
CA PHE A 20 -16.50 -1.01 16.14
C PHE A 20 -16.15 -1.69 14.80
N CYS A 21 -14.99 -2.36 14.69
CA CYS A 21 -14.65 -3.24 13.56
C CYS A 21 -15.31 -4.63 13.73
N LEU A 22 -16.66 -4.64 13.79
CA LEU A 22 -17.44 -5.87 14.04
C LEU A 22 -18.71 -5.92 13.17
N PHE A 23 -18.58 -5.45 11.92
CA PHE A 23 -19.35 -5.85 10.75
C PHE A 23 -18.56 -5.44 9.50
N LEU A 24 -18.45 -6.35 8.52
CA LEU A 24 -17.64 -6.32 7.29
C LEU A 24 -16.25 -6.96 7.44
N CYS A 25 -15.88 -7.77 6.43
CA CYS A 25 -14.81 -8.80 6.34
C CYS A 25 -14.61 -9.73 7.58
N SER A 26 -14.90 -11.03 7.44
CA SER A 26 -14.93 -11.98 8.58
C SER A 26 -13.80 -13.00 8.68
N ASP A 27 -12.90 -13.10 7.70
CA ASP A 27 -12.07 -14.31 7.55
C ASP A 27 -10.53 -14.09 7.65
N GLY A 28 -10.03 -12.85 7.55
CA GLY A 28 -8.60 -12.53 7.65
C GLY A 28 -8.01 -12.47 9.07
N PHE A 29 -8.75 -11.99 10.08
CA PHE A 29 -8.19 -11.77 11.42
C PHE A 29 -7.78 -13.06 12.15
N ALA A 30 -6.65 -12.98 12.87
CA ALA A 30 -6.11 -14.05 13.69
C ALA A 30 -7.08 -14.48 14.82
N GLN A 31 -7.86 -15.53 14.55
CA GLN A 31 -8.83 -16.09 15.49
C GLN A 31 -8.08 -16.78 16.63
N THR A 32 -8.29 -16.30 17.86
CA THR A 32 -7.65 -16.85 19.06
C THR A 32 -8.67 -17.57 19.92
N ALA A 33 -8.43 -18.85 20.22
CA ALA A 33 -9.23 -19.64 21.15
C ALA A 33 -8.38 -20.08 22.35
N THR A 34 -8.76 -19.65 23.54
CA THR A 34 -8.07 -19.91 24.83
C THR A 34 -8.89 -20.81 25.75
N GLU A 35 -8.25 -21.75 26.43
CA GLU A 35 -8.83 -22.56 27.51
C GLU A 35 -7.94 -22.47 28.77
N ASP A 36 -8.55 -22.11 29.90
CA ASP A 36 -7.91 -21.95 31.24
C ASP A 36 -8.56 -22.93 32.26
N PHE A 37 -9.33 -23.90 31.75
CA PHE A 37 -10.18 -24.89 32.44
C PHE A 37 -11.05 -24.37 33.63
N ASP A 38 -11.17 -23.05 33.82
CA ASP A 38 -11.99 -22.39 34.85
C ASP A 38 -13.50 -22.50 34.55
N PRO A 39 -14.31 -23.10 35.46
CA PRO A 39 -15.76 -23.23 35.27
C PRO A 39 -16.55 -21.91 35.21
N ALA A 40 -15.92 -20.74 35.32
CA ALA A 40 -16.59 -19.43 35.32
C ALA A 40 -16.90 -18.83 33.93
N ASN A 41 -16.13 -19.14 32.87
CA ASN A 41 -16.18 -18.37 31.62
C ASN A 41 -16.39 -19.18 30.31
N ASP A 42 -16.47 -20.51 30.37
CA ASP A 42 -16.44 -21.33 29.15
C ASP A 42 -17.70 -21.23 28.25
N VAL A 43 -17.43 -21.16 26.95
CA VAL A 43 -18.39 -20.85 25.90
C VAL A 43 -18.77 -22.11 25.10
N PHE A 44 -20.01 -22.58 25.34
CA PHE A 44 -20.76 -23.64 24.63
C PHE A 44 -20.51 -25.13 25.01
N GLY A 45 -21.53 -25.99 24.80
CA GLY A 45 -21.52 -27.44 25.08
C GLY A 45 -22.49 -28.21 24.15
N GLY A 46 -22.68 -29.54 24.23
CA GLY A 46 -22.06 -30.51 25.14
C GLY A 46 -22.54 -31.98 25.02
N GLY A 47 -21.98 -32.86 25.85
CA GLY A 47 -22.32 -34.29 26.09
C GLY A 47 -21.42 -35.29 25.36
N ILE A 48 -20.99 -36.45 25.91
CA ILE A 48 -21.03 -37.06 27.26
C ILE A 48 -20.01 -38.24 27.26
N SER A 49 -19.46 -38.81 28.35
CA SER A 49 -19.70 -38.65 29.81
C SER A 49 -18.53 -39.18 30.65
N GLY A 50 -18.29 -38.59 31.83
CA GLY A 50 -17.46 -39.12 32.92
C GLY A 50 -17.73 -38.34 34.22
N ALA A 51 -17.64 -38.98 35.39
CA ALA A 51 -17.82 -38.24 36.65
C ALA A 51 -16.59 -37.35 36.93
N ASN A 52 -16.82 -36.12 37.38
CA ASN A 52 -15.82 -35.08 37.71
C ASN A 52 -15.17 -34.34 36.52
N TRP A 53 -15.88 -34.15 35.40
CA TRP A 53 -15.47 -33.24 34.31
C TRP A 53 -16.51 -32.11 34.14
N VAL A 54 -16.06 -30.89 33.83
CA VAL A 54 -16.90 -29.67 33.89
C VAL A 54 -16.97 -28.88 32.56
N ASN A 55 -16.39 -29.34 31.44
CA ASN A 55 -16.78 -28.88 30.09
C ASN A 55 -16.72 -30.02 29.05
N ASN A 56 -16.95 -29.70 27.76
CA ASN A 56 -17.11 -30.67 26.68
C ASN A 56 -16.13 -30.49 25.51
N SER A 57 -15.10 -29.64 25.67
CA SER A 57 -14.13 -29.32 24.59
C SER A 57 -13.10 -30.42 24.36
N TRP A 58 -12.93 -31.33 25.34
CA TRP A 58 -11.84 -32.31 25.37
C TRP A 58 -12.35 -33.75 25.50
N VAL A 59 -11.76 -34.65 24.71
CA VAL A 59 -12.07 -36.08 24.65
C VAL A 59 -10.85 -36.89 25.08
N ARG A 60 -11.04 -37.87 25.97
CA ARG A 60 -9.95 -38.74 26.44
C ARG A 60 -9.39 -39.61 25.32
N SER A 61 -8.08 -39.84 25.35
CA SER A 61 -7.31 -40.65 24.40
C SER A 61 -6.37 -41.61 25.12
N GLY A 62 -5.87 -42.62 24.40
CA GLY A 62 -4.83 -43.53 24.87
C GLY A 62 -5.33 -44.89 25.43
N SER A 63 -4.37 -45.74 25.82
CA SER A 63 -4.57 -47.19 26.05
C SER A 63 -5.04 -47.53 27.46
N ASN A 64 -4.59 -46.79 28.47
CA ASN A 64 -4.81 -47.09 29.90
C ASN A 64 -6.00 -46.27 30.45
N GLY A 65 -7.16 -46.35 29.79
CA GLY A 65 -8.30 -45.48 30.07
C GLY A 65 -9.07 -45.73 31.39
N SER A 66 -8.43 -45.63 32.57
CA SER A 66 -9.19 -45.42 33.80
C SER A 66 -9.68 -43.97 33.87
N PRO A 67 -10.93 -43.71 34.29
CA PRO A 67 -11.43 -42.35 34.49
C PRO A 67 -10.69 -41.50 35.54
N SER A 68 -9.71 -42.06 36.26
CA SER A 68 -8.82 -41.38 37.20
C SER A 68 -7.59 -40.74 36.54
N ASP A 69 -7.26 -41.13 35.32
CA ASP A 69 -5.90 -40.97 34.78
C ASP A 69 -5.81 -39.75 33.84
N VAL A 70 -6.96 -39.14 33.54
CA VAL A 70 -7.09 -37.89 32.79
C VAL A 70 -8.16 -37.07 33.51
N THR A 71 -7.78 -36.01 34.23
CA THR A 71 -8.68 -35.26 35.13
C THR A 71 -8.49 -33.76 35.04
N ALA A 72 -9.59 -33.01 35.05
CA ALA A 72 -9.56 -31.58 35.35
C ALA A 72 -9.59 -31.40 36.89
N THR A 73 -8.60 -30.71 37.47
CA THR A 73 -8.52 -30.50 38.93
C THR A 73 -7.85 -29.18 39.29
N ASP A 74 -8.23 -28.62 40.43
CA ASP A 74 -7.44 -27.63 41.18
C ASP A 74 -6.33 -28.43 41.91
N PRO A 75 -5.04 -28.06 41.79
CA PRO A 75 -3.95 -28.83 42.36
C PRO A 75 -3.98 -28.84 43.90
N THR A 76 -3.80 -30.04 44.48
CA THR A 76 -3.72 -30.20 45.94
C THR A 76 -2.30 -30.20 46.48
N ASP A 77 -1.29 -30.22 45.59
CA ASP A 77 0.11 -30.04 45.99
C ASP A 77 0.47 -28.55 46.06
N ALA A 78 1.45 -28.23 46.90
CA ALA A 78 1.83 -26.86 47.22
C ALA A 78 3.02 -26.33 46.40
N ASP A 79 3.57 -27.15 45.49
CA ASP A 79 4.66 -26.79 44.57
C ASP A 79 4.18 -26.35 43.18
N GLU A 80 2.96 -26.71 42.81
CA GLU A 80 2.39 -26.44 41.48
C GLU A 80 2.13 -24.93 41.29
N ASN A 81 2.95 -24.28 40.46
CA ASN A 81 2.81 -22.85 40.13
C ASN A 81 1.85 -22.58 38.94
N ILE A 82 1.13 -23.61 38.48
CA ILE A 82 -0.02 -23.50 37.58
C ILE A 82 -1.28 -23.29 38.45
N GLY A 83 -1.53 -22.05 38.86
CA GLY A 83 -2.69 -21.72 39.69
C GLY A 83 -3.97 -21.62 38.88
N GLY A 84 -4.89 -22.58 39.04
CA GLY A 84 -6.15 -22.65 38.32
C GLY A 84 -6.81 -24.02 38.46
N SER A 85 -7.84 -24.28 37.66
CA SER A 85 -8.18 -25.67 37.32
C SER A 85 -7.32 -26.06 36.11
N LEU A 86 -6.75 -27.25 36.09
CA LEU A 86 -5.78 -27.66 35.06
C LEU A 86 -6.06 -29.07 34.52
N LEU A 87 -5.51 -29.39 33.35
CA LEU A 87 -5.54 -30.74 32.77
C LEU A 87 -4.39 -31.58 33.34
N GLN A 88 -4.74 -32.53 34.20
CA GLN A 88 -3.82 -33.52 34.75
C GLN A 88 -3.89 -34.83 33.95
N LEU A 89 -2.74 -35.33 33.50
CA LEU A 89 -2.55 -36.63 32.85
C LEU A 89 -1.66 -37.51 33.73
N LYS A 90 -2.08 -38.76 34.01
CA LYS A 90 -1.39 -39.70 34.91
C LYS A 90 -1.15 -41.05 34.23
N ASP A 91 -0.01 -41.69 34.50
CA ASP A 91 0.38 -43.00 33.92
C ASP A 91 0.63 -42.91 32.39
N ASN A 92 1.31 -43.91 31.82
CA ASN A 92 1.61 -44.05 30.40
C ASN A 92 0.37 -44.25 29.51
N ASP A 93 0.39 -43.66 28.32
CA ASP A 93 -0.72 -43.63 27.35
C ASP A 93 -2.01 -43.02 27.93
N ALA A 94 -1.89 -42.00 28.77
CA ALA A 94 -3.00 -41.17 29.22
C ALA A 94 -3.00 -39.86 28.44
N GLY A 95 -4.13 -39.50 27.82
CA GLY A 95 -4.19 -38.30 27.00
C GLY A 95 -5.58 -37.70 26.86
N ALA A 96 -5.61 -36.48 26.34
CA ALA A 96 -6.81 -35.78 25.93
C ALA A 96 -6.58 -35.13 24.56
N TYR A 97 -7.62 -35.06 23.74
CA TYR A 97 -7.60 -34.34 22.47
C TYR A 97 -8.80 -33.41 22.31
N ARG A 98 -8.62 -32.36 21.53
CA ARG A 98 -9.67 -31.42 21.10
C ARG A 98 -9.79 -31.48 19.58
N ILE A 99 -11.00 -31.34 19.06
CA ILE A 99 -11.28 -31.15 17.63
C ILE A 99 -11.33 -29.64 17.36
N ILE A 100 -10.63 -29.19 16.31
CA ILE A 100 -10.57 -27.81 15.87
C ILE A 100 -10.77 -27.77 14.35
N ASP A 101 -11.57 -26.83 13.87
CA ASP A 101 -11.65 -26.53 12.45
C ASP A 101 -10.45 -25.65 12.07
N LEU A 102 -9.55 -26.19 11.26
CA LEU A 102 -8.41 -25.45 10.70
C LEU A 102 -8.60 -25.17 9.20
N SER A 103 -9.73 -25.56 8.61
CA SER A 103 -9.92 -25.44 7.17
C SER A 103 -9.87 -23.97 6.71
N GLY A 104 -9.18 -23.74 5.59
CA GLY A 104 -8.91 -22.40 5.07
C GLY A 104 -7.91 -21.58 5.89
N LYS A 105 -7.17 -22.17 6.84
CA LYS A 105 -6.17 -21.45 7.66
C LYS A 105 -4.75 -21.58 7.08
N SER A 106 -4.07 -20.44 6.95
CA SER A 106 -2.69 -20.29 6.48
C SER A 106 -1.66 -20.65 7.55
N PHE A 107 -1.95 -20.29 8.81
CA PHE A 107 -1.14 -20.63 9.97
C PHE A 107 -2.00 -21.06 11.15
N ALA A 108 -1.41 -21.86 12.05
CA ALA A 108 -1.91 -22.05 13.41
C ALA A 108 -0.74 -22.13 14.40
N ASN A 109 -0.82 -21.38 15.50
CA ASN A 109 0.15 -21.39 16.58
C ASN A 109 -0.52 -21.88 17.87
N LEU A 110 -0.05 -23.01 18.40
CA LEU A 110 -0.53 -23.59 19.67
C LEU A 110 0.45 -23.23 20.78
N SER A 111 -0.03 -22.58 21.83
CA SER A 111 0.72 -22.38 23.07
C SER A 111 0.00 -22.96 24.29
N PHE A 112 0.76 -23.30 25.32
CA PHE A 112 0.25 -23.77 26.61
C PHE A 112 1.33 -23.66 27.69
N ASP A 113 0.89 -23.64 28.94
CA ASP A 113 1.75 -23.83 30.10
C ASP A 113 1.76 -25.30 30.53
N TYR A 114 2.91 -25.77 31.03
CA TYR A 114 3.04 -27.12 31.58
C TYR A 114 3.98 -27.20 32.79
N ASP A 115 3.75 -28.23 33.58
CA ASP A 115 4.56 -28.66 34.73
C ASP A 115 4.46 -30.20 34.85
N TYR A 116 5.31 -30.82 35.68
CA TYR A 116 5.30 -32.26 35.96
C TYR A 116 5.91 -32.57 37.34
N ASP A 117 5.52 -33.71 37.94
CA ASP A 117 5.87 -34.10 39.32
C ASP A 117 7.40 -34.11 39.56
N GLU A 118 7.89 -33.49 40.64
CA GLU A 118 9.32 -33.53 41.02
C GLU A 118 9.85 -34.96 41.27
N SER A 119 8.96 -35.90 41.59
CA SER A 119 9.28 -37.30 41.84
C SER A 119 9.29 -38.18 40.58
N MET A 120 9.08 -37.59 39.40
CA MET A 120 9.05 -38.26 38.11
C MET A 120 10.41 -38.85 37.71
N ASP A 121 10.41 -40.10 37.24
CA ASP A 121 11.62 -40.76 36.73
C ASP A 121 12.07 -40.05 35.42
N GLY A 122 13.36 -39.72 35.30
CA GLY A 122 13.87 -38.98 34.14
C GLY A 122 13.83 -39.79 32.85
N GLY A 123 13.20 -39.25 31.80
CA GLY A 123 13.00 -39.92 30.50
C GLY A 123 11.55 -40.15 30.12
N GLU A 124 10.60 -39.91 31.03
CA GLU A 124 9.17 -39.88 30.74
C GLU A 124 8.80 -38.68 29.85
N THR A 125 7.73 -38.80 29.05
CA THR A 125 7.43 -37.83 27.97
C THR A 125 5.98 -37.35 27.94
N LEU A 126 5.77 -36.14 27.44
CA LEU A 126 4.50 -35.60 27.00
C LEU A 126 4.61 -35.28 25.51
N LYS A 127 3.75 -35.89 24.70
CA LYS A 127 3.68 -35.68 23.26
C LYS A 127 2.50 -34.82 22.91
N ILE A 128 2.74 -33.90 21.99
CA ILE A 128 1.73 -33.08 21.35
C ILE A 128 1.65 -33.63 19.92
N GLU A 129 0.47 -34.10 19.55
CA GLU A 129 0.25 -34.85 18.32
C GLU A 129 -1.00 -34.38 17.59
N ILE A 130 -0.99 -34.47 16.26
CA ILE A 130 -2.06 -33.95 15.41
C ILE A 130 -2.57 -35.08 14.50
N ASP A 131 -3.88 -35.22 14.39
CA ASP A 131 -4.58 -36.07 13.42
C ASP A 131 -5.41 -35.14 12.52
N PRO A 132 -4.85 -34.69 11.37
CA PRO A 132 -5.44 -33.64 10.53
C PRO A 132 -6.76 -34.05 9.87
N GLU A 133 -6.90 -35.35 9.57
CA GLU A 133 -8.01 -35.89 8.77
C GLU A 133 -9.10 -36.57 9.63
N ASP A 134 -9.02 -36.46 10.97
CA ASP A 134 -9.88 -37.15 11.96
C ASP A 134 -9.82 -38.71 11.85
N ASP A 135 -8.86 -39.25 11.09
CA ASP A 135 -8.80 -40.66 10.68
C ASP A 135 -8.19 -41.60 11.74
N GLY A 136 -7.58 -41.03 12.78
CA GLY A 136 -6.91 -41.73 13.87
C GLY A 136 -5.38 -41.83 13.72
N THR A 137 -4.81 -41.28 12.66
CA THR A 137 -3.36 -41.27 12.38
C THR A 137 -2.71 -40.02 12.98
N TYR A 138 -2.24 -40.15 14.22
CA TYR A 138 -1.56 -39.06 14.92
C TYR A 138 -0.09 -38.89 14.51
N LEU A 139 0.28 -37.64 14.25
CA LEU A 139 1.63 -37.18 13.91
C LEU A 139 2.18 -36.33 15.06
N THR A 140 3.28 -36.75 15.66
CA THR A 140 3.91 -36.02 16.78
C THR A 140 4.57 -34.73 16.29
N VAL A 141 4.11 -33.57 16.78
CA VAL A 141 4.70 -32.25 16.47
C VAL A 141 5.67 -31.75 17.55
N LEU A 142 5.47 -32.18 18.81
CA LEU A 142 6.44 -31.95 19.89
C LEU A 142 6.52 -33.17 20.81
N THR A 143 7.70 -33.43 21.36
CA THR A 143 7.89 -34.34 22.49
C THR A 143 8.67 -33.62 23.57
N LEU A 144 8.00 -33.29 24.67
CA LEU A 144 8.62 -32.87 25.91
C LEU A 144 9.12 -34.12 26.65
N THR A 145 10.29 -34.03 27.29
CA THR A 145 10.86 -35.12 28.10
C THR A 145 11.18 -34.59 29.48
N ALA A 146 10.61 -35.21 30.50
CA ALA A 146 10.84 -34.88 31.89
C ALA A 146 12.30 -35.15 32.30
N THR A 147 12.83 -34.24 33.10
CA THR A 147 14.14 -34.36 33.74
C THR A 147 13.95 -34.62 35.23
N THR A 148 15.03 -34.85 35.98
CA THR A 148 14.94 -35.09 37.44
C THR A 148 14.61 -33.84 38.27
N ASN A 149 14.24 -32.73 37.63
CA ASN A 149 13.78 -31.50 38.28
C ASN A 149 12.54 -31.00 37.50
N SER A 150 11.44 -30.70 38.18
CA SER A 150 10.29 -29.98 37.62
C SER A 150 10.72 -28.60 37.06
N PRO A 151 10.04 -28.06 36.03
CA PRO A 151 10.13 -26.66 35.67
C PRO A 151 9.39 -25.82 36.74
N ASN A 152 10.10 -25.44 37.80
CA ASN A 152 9.58 -24.58 38.87
C ASN A 152 10.22 -23.17 38.80
N PRO A 153 9.46 -22.10 38.48
CA PRO A 153 8.03 -22.08 38.14
C PRO A 153 7.73 -22.61 36.72
N LYS A 154 6.43 -22.84 36.47
CA LYS A 154 5.84 -23.41 35.23
C LYS A 154 6.53 -22.97 33.93
N ALA A 155 6.63 -23.89 32.97
CA ALA A 155 7.17 -23.62 31.66
C ALA A 155 6.06 -23.32 30.64
N ASN A 156 6.21 -22.22 29.90
CA ASN A 156 5.40 -21.94 28.72
C ASN A 156 6.07 -22.53 27.46
N ILE A 157 5.28 -23.01 26.51
CA ILE A 157 5.75 -23.43 25.19
C ILE A 157 4.79 -22.91 24.11
N SER A 158 5.35 -22.59 22.95
CA SER A 158 4.60 -22.25 21.74
C SER A 158 5.12 -23.10 20.57
N ILE A 159 4.21 -23.58 19.73
CA ILE A 159 4.45 -24.55 18.66
C ILE A 159 3.72 -24.05 17.41
N VAL A 160 4.47 -23.81 16.34
CA VAL A 160 3.90 -23.60 15.00
C VAL A 160 3.36 -24.95 14.51
N ILE A 161 2.07 -25.02 14.19
CA ILE A 161 1.45 -26.17 13.54
C ILE A 161 1.90 -26.17 12.07
N PRO A 162 2.52 -27.25 11.56
CA PRO A 162 2.94 -27.29 10.16
C PRO A 162 1.77 -27.08 9.18
N VAL A 163 1.95 -26.21 8.19
CA VAL A 163 0.92 -25.83 7.19
C VAL A 163 0.25 -27.02 6.50
N ALA A 164 1.00 -28.12 6.31
CA ALA A 164 0.48 -29.37 5.75
C ALA A 164 -0.60 -30.06 6.60
N TYR A 165 -0.87 -29.58 7.82
CA TYR A 165 -1.87 -30.12 8.74
C TYR A 165 -3.07 -29.18 8.96
N LEU A 166 -3.15 -28.07 8.21
CA LEU A 166 -4.23 -27.08 8.34
C LEU A 166 -5.41 -27.33 7.40
N GLY A 167 -5.38 -28.35 6.53
CA GLY A 167 -6.49 -28.61 5.61
C GLY A 167 -7.79 -29.13 6.24
N GLY A 168 -7.74 -29.61 7.50
CA GLY A 168 -8.80 -30.40 8.11
C GLY A 168 -9.83 -29.61 8.92
N SER A 169 -11.12 -29.74 8.57
CA SER A 169 -12.24 -29.15 9.33
C SER A 169 -12.58 -29.87 10.64
N ASN A 170 -11.88 -30.97 10.94
CA ASN A 170 -12.03 -31.74 12.19
C ASN A 170 -10.65 -32.15 12.74
N THR A 171 -9.63 -31.31 12.57
CA THR A 171 -8.26 -31.59 13.02
C THR A 171 -8.24 -31.87 14.52
N ARG A 172 -7.72 -33.04 14.94
CA ARG A 172 -7.56 -33.35 16.37
C ARG A 172 -6.17 -32.93 16.85
N ILE A 173 -6.11 -32.10 17.90
CA ILE A 173 -4.87 -31.82 18.64
C ILE A 173 -4.90 -32.62 19.94
N ARG A 174 -3.91 -33.48 20.16
CA ARG A 174 -3.79 -34.40 21.29
C ARG A 174 -2.57 -34.11 22.16
N PHE A 175 -2.78 -34.10 23.46
CA PHE A 175 -1.77 -34.23 24.49
C PHE A 175 -1.80 -35.68 25.01
N ILE A 176 -0.67 -36.37 25.03
CA ILE A 176 -0.59 -37.77 25.51
C ILE A 176 0.75 -38.07 26.20
N THR A 177 0.70 -38.71 27.35
CA THR A 177 1.87 -39.18 28.10
C THR A 177 2.49 -40.41 27.44
N GLY A 178 3.81 -40.55 27.55
CA GLY A 178 4.55 -41.70 27.03
C GLY A 178 5.76 -42.04 27.88
N SER A 179 5.93 -43.32 28.19
CA SER A 179 6.91 -43.82 29.15
C SER A 179 8.13 -44.46 28.50
N SER A 180 9.26 -44.28 29.16
CA SER A 180 10.53 -44.92 28.83
C SER A 180 10.73 -46.28 29.53
N ASN A 181 9.96 -46.57 30.59
CA ASN A 181 10.20 -47.72 31.47
C ASN A 181 8.92 -48.29 32.10
N SER A 182 8.55 -49.51 31.72
CA SER A 182 7.27 -50.15 32.10
C SER A 182 7.10 -50.60 33.57
N ILE A 183 7.70 -49.90 34.56
CA ILE A 183 7.94 -50.45 35.91
C ILE A 183 7.37 -49.60 37.07
N ASN A 184 7.20 -48.26 36.95
CA ASN A 184 6.79 -47.37 38.06
C ASN A 184 5.60 -46.42 37.73
N LYS A 185 4.48 -46.98 37.27
CA LYS A 185 3.24 -46.31 36.79
C LYS A 185 2.48 -45.37 37.77
N ASN A 186 3.09 -44.94 38.89
CA ASN A 186 2.35 -44.36 40.03
C ASN A 186 2.76 -42.94 40.44
N ASN A 187 3.73 -42.33 39.75
CA ASN A 187 4.20 -40.94 39.95
C ASN A 187 4.52 -40.27 38.59
N GLU A 188 3.80 -40.69 37.54
CA GLU A 188 3.95 -40.17 36.16
C GLU A 188 2.85 -39.13 35.92
N GLU A 189 2.97 -37.92 36.48
CA GLU A 189 1.94 -36.88 36.39
C GLU A 189 2.44 -35.65 35.62
N TRP A 190 1.67 -35.25 34.59
CA TRP A 190 1.84 -34.00 33.85
C TRP A 190 0.64 -33.09 34.09
N TRP A 191 0.90 -31.80 34.16
CA TRP A 191 -0.10 -30.75 34.31
C TRP A 191 0.00 -29.77 33.14
N ILE A 192 -1.13 -29.44 32.53
CA ILE A 192 -1.23 -28.59 31.33
C ILE A 192 -2.36 -27.59 31.53
N ASP A 193 -2.13 -26.34 31.17
CA ASP A 193 -3.12 -25.27 31.32
C ASP A 193 -2.85 -24.10 30.34
N ASN A 194 -3.71 -23.07 30.33
CA ASN A 194 -3.57 -21.87 29.50
C ASN A 194 -3.38 -22.22 28.00
N ILE A 195 -4.13 -23.20 27.51
CA ILE A 195 -4.01 -23.70 26.14
C ILE A 195 -4.64 -22.68 25.19
N SER A 196 -3.82 -22.06 24.34
CA SER A 196 -4.26 -21.11 23.32
C SER A 196 -3.91 -21.62 21.92
N ILE A 197 -4.83 -21.46 20.97
CA ILE A 197 -4.52 -21.58 19.55
C ILE A 197 -4.87 -20.28 18.83
N VAL A 198 -3.95 -19.79 18.01
CA VAL A 198 -4.11 -18.60 17.17
C VAL A 198 -4.05 -19.04 15.71
N THR A 199 -5.09 -18.80 14.92
CA THR A 199 -5.20 -19.22 13.50
C THR A 199 -5.56 -18.05 12.58
N GLY A 200 -4.86 -17.89 11.46
CA GLY A 200 -5.22 -16.90 10.41
C GLY A 200 -5.71 -17.58 9.12
N GLY A 201 -6.53 -16.88 8.34
CA GLY A 201 -6.98 -17.34 7.02
C GLY A 201 -5.89 -17.23 5.95
N ILE A 202 -6.11 -17.90 4.81
CA ILE A 202 -5.65 -17.39 3.52
C ILE A 202 -6.71 -16.36 3.09
N VAL A 203 -6.29 -15.16 2.69
CA VAL A 203 -7.16 -14.12 2.12
C VAL A 203 -6.98 -14.15 0.59
N ASP A 204 -8.05 -13.77 -0.11
CA ASP A 204 -8.21 -13.70 -1.57
C ASP A 204 -9.16 -12.51 -1.71
N SER A 205 -8.57 -11.31 -1.78
CA SER A 205 -9.27 -10.04 -1.51
C SER A 205 -10.17 -9.60 -2.67
N ASP A 206 -9.72 -9.75 -3.91
CA ASP A 206 -10.51 -9.45 -5.12
C ASP A 206 -11.41 -10.62 -5.61
N GLY A 207 -11.10 -11.87 -5.23
CA GLY A 207 -11.82 -13.07 -5.63
C GLY A 207 -11.41 -13.69 -6.97
N ASP A 208 -10.21 -13.41 -7.50
CA ASP A 208 -9.69 -14.02 -8.73
C ASP A 208 -9.35 -15.53 -8.55
N GLY A 209 -8.97 -15.93 -7.33
CA GLY A 209 -8.62 -17.29 -6.93
C GLY A 209 -7.12 -17.60 -6.77
N VAL A 210 -6.26 -16.58 -6.81
CA VAL A 210 -4.94 -16.50 -6.17
C VAL A 210 -5.16 -16.04 -4.71
N ASP A 211 -4.11 -15.98 -3.89
CA ASP A 211 -4.21 -15.53 -2.49
C ASP A 211 -3.20 -14.45 -2.16
N ASP A 212 -3.57 -13.45 -1.34
CA ASP A 212 -2.84 -12.20 -1.02
C ASP A 212 -1.36 -12.40 -0.56
N LEU A 213 -0.95 -13.63 -0.25
CA LEU A 213 0.45 -13.97 0.08
C LEU A 213 1.29 -14.34 -1.15
N THR A 214 0.64 -14.56 -2.28
CA THR A 214 1.17 -15.08 -3.55
C THR A 214 0.67 -14.34 -4.79
N ASP A 215 -0.39 -13.56 -4.61
CA ASP A 215 -0.79 -12.48 -5.49
C ASP A 215 0.31 -11.41 -5.54
N LEU A 216 0.19 -10.49 -6.50
CA LEU A 216 1.08 -9.36 -6.74
C LEU A 216 0.30 -8.09 -7.12
N ASP A 217 -1.04 -8.10 -7.07
CA ASP A 217 -2.00 -7.09 -7.53
C ASP A 217 -3.33 -7.36 -6.76
N ASP A 218 -3.28 -7.31 -5.42
CA ASP A 218 -4.28 -7.81 -4.43
C ASP A 218 -5.74 -7.32 -4.63
N ASP A 219 -5.98 -6.28 -5.42
CA ASP A 219 -7.29 -5.72 -5.77
C ASP A 219 -7.64 -5.78 -7.28
N ASN A 220 -6.70 -6.22 -8.10
CA ASN A 220 -6.75 -6.30 -9.55
C ASN A 220 -7.01 -4.96 -10.30
N ASP A 221 -6.61 -3.82 -9.74
CA ASP A 221 -6.60 -2.52 -10.43
C ASP A 221 -5.53 -2.44 -11.54
N GLY A 222 -4.48 -3.29 -11.47
CA GLY A 222 -3.41 -3.38 -12.45
C GLY A 222 -2.08 -2.74 -12.05
N ILE A 223 -2.04 -2.02 -10.92
CA ILE A 223 -0.85 -1.57 -10.20
C ILE A 223 -0.41 -2.69 -9.24
N PRO A 224 0.80 -3.25 -9.38
CA PRO A 224 1.23 -4.33 -8.49
C PRO A 224 1.61 -3.82 -7.08
N ASP A 225 1.27 -4.55 -6.01
CA ASP A 225 1.50 -4.10 -4.61
C ASP A 225 2.96 -3.83 -4.22
N LYS A 226 3.92 -4.29 -5.01
CA LYS A 226 5.35 -3.89 -4.89
C LYS A 226 5.67 -2.45 -5.34
N GLU A 227 4.75 -1.81 -6.07
CA GLU A 227 4.84 -0.43 -6.55
C GLU A 227 3.91 0.49 -5.72
N GLU A 228 2.80 -0.04 -5.20
CA GLU A 228 1.91 0.64 -4.24
C GLU A 228 2.52 0.79 -2.83
N ARG A 229 3.51 -0.03 -2.50
CA ARG A 229 4.34 0.15 -1.31
C ARG A 229 5.45 1.17 -1.57
N ASP A 230 5.30 2.39 -1.04
CA ASP A 230 6.33 3.45 -1.07
C ASP A 230 7.72 2.91 -0.67
N ASN A 231 8.62 2.88 -1.66
CA ASN A 231 10.02 2.50 -1.48
C ASN A 231 10.90 3.74 -1.21
N LEU A 232 11.22 3.92 0.07
CA LEU A 232 11.98 5.03 0.65
C LEU A 232 13.46 5.09 0.24
N LEU A 233 13.92 4.26 -0.71
CA LEU A 233 15.29 4.19 -1.23
C LEU A 233 15.35 4.48 -2.73
N LEU A 234 16.23 5.41 -3.11
CA LEU A 234 16.47 5.77 -4.49
C LEU A 234 17.66 4.99 -5.10
N SER A 235 17.61 4.75 -6.41
CA SER A 235 18.64 4.06 -7.20
C SER A 235 19.02 2.68 -6.61
N THR A 236 18.01 1.84 -6.37
CA THR A 236 18.08 0.55 -5.66
C THR A 236 18.95 -0.49 -6.38
N GLY A 237 18.80 -0.61 -7.70
CA GLY A 237 19.62 -1.42 -8.62
C GLY A 237 20.78 -0.65 -9.28
N PHE A 238 21.06 0.59 -8.85
CA PHE A 238 22.15 1.44 -9.39
C PHE A 238 22.05 1.76 -10.90
N GLU A 239 20.87 1.61 -11.51
CA GLU A 239 20.73 1.71 -12.97
C GLU A 239 20.98 3.11 -13.53
N ASP A 240 20.58 4.14 -12.79
CA ASP A 240 20.74 5.56 -13.13
C ASP A 240 22.22 6.00 -13.16
N VAL A 241 23.11 5.20 -12.59
CA VAL A 241 24.52 5.52 -12.49
C VAL A 241 25.19 5.31 -13.86
N ILE A 242 25.30 6.39 -14.65
CA ILE A 242 25.87 6.38 -16.00
C ILE A 242 27.28 5.74 -16.04
N GLN A 243 27.37 4.52 -16.60
CA GLN A 243 28.63 3.79 -16.73
C GLN A 243 29.27 3.88 -18.13
N PRO A 244 30.60 4.13 -18.24
CA PRO A 244 31.27 4.31 -19.52
C PRO A 244 31.63 3.00 -20.28
N LYS A 245 31.42 1.82 -19.69
CA LYS A 245 31.75 0.52 -20.31
C LYS A 245 31.08 -0.66 -19.57
N LEU A 246 30.92 -1.78 -20.28
CA LEU A 246 30.64 -3.09 -19.67
C LEU A 246 31.79 -3.53 -18.72
N GLY A 247 31.43 -4.21 -17.64
CA GLY A 247 32.31 -4.67 -16.55
C GLY A 247 32.55 -3.61 -15.47
N ASN A 248 33.63 -3.78 -14.71
CA ASN A 248 33.93 -2.99 -13.49
C ASN A 248 34.20 -1.51 -13.79
N ASN A 249 33.38 -0.62 -13.24
CA ASN A 249 33.59 0.83 -13.24
C ASN A 249 33.96 1.30 -11.84
N LEU A 250 35.27 1.50 -11.62
CA LEU A 250 35.80 1.89 -10.32
C LEU A 250 35.74 3.41 -10.11
N GLY A 251 35.32 3.84 -8.91
CA GLY A 251 35.35 5.23 -8.48
C GLY A 251 34.25 6.11 -9.07
N VAL A 252 33.18 5.52 -9.60
CA VAL A 252 31.94 6.25 -9.92
C VAL A 252 31.22 6.68 -8.64
N SER A 253 30.46 7.77 -8.75
CA SER A 253 29.48 8.14 -7.72
C SER A 253 28.42 7.05 -7.64
N ILE A 254 27.97 6.73 -6.44
CA ILE A 254 26.81 5.86 -6.19
C ILE A 254 25.72 6.59 -5.38
N SER A 255 25.85 7.91 -5.27
CA SER A 255 24.87 8.78 -4.61
C SER A 255 23.47 8.52 -5.18
N PRO A 256 22.43 8.37 -4.35
CA PRO A 256 22.38 8.70 -2.92
C PRO A 256 23.03 7.70 -1.94
N TRP A 257 23.41 6.50 -2.37
CA TRP A 257 24.15 5.56 -1.53
C TRP A 257 25.55 6.07 -1.16
N ILE A 258 26.06 5.61 -0.01
CA ILE A 258 27.34 6.01 0.55
C ILE A 258 28.14 4.76 0.98
N LEU A 259 29.31 4.57 0.36
CA LEU A 259 30.29 3.56 0.77
C LEU A 259 31.19 4.11 1.86
N THR A 260 31.22 3.46 3.03
CA THR A 260 31.98 3.90 4.21
C THR A 260 33.50 3.74 4.06
N SER A 261 33.95 2.69 3.36
CA SER A 261 35.36 2.48 3.02
C SER A 261 35.55 1.53 1.83
N GLY A 262 36.67 1.69 1.11
CA GLY A 262 36.96 0.94 -0.11
C GLY A 262 36.93 1.83 -1.35
N GLN A 263 36.77 1.21 -2.52
CA GLN A 263 36.45 1.91 -3.76
C GLN A 263 35.08 1.44 -4.24
N THR A 264 34.23 2.37 -4.67
CA THR A 264 32.98 2.04 -5.36
C THR A 264 33.29 1.30 -6.65
N ASN A 265 32.53 0.25 -6.94
CA ASN A 265 32.57 -0.45 -8.22
C ASN A 265 31.13 -0.74 -8.65
N ILE A 266 30.65 -0.07 -9.70
CA ILE A 266 29.42 -0.50 -10.38
C ILE A 266 29.83 -1.39 -11.54
N VAL A 267 29.34 -2.62 -11.55
CA VAL A 267 29.59 -3.57 -12.62
C VAL A 267 28.46 -3.47 -13.62
N LYS A 268 28.80 -3.11 -14.87
CA LYS A 268 27.81 -3.09 -15.95
C LYS A 268 27.77 -4.42 -16.69
N VAL A 269 26.63 -5.08 -16.69
CA VAL A 269 26.39 -6.35 -17.41
C VAL A 269 25.42 -6.15 -18.57
N ASN A 270 25.22 -7.21 -19.36
CA ASN A 270 24.20 -7.22 -20.40
C ASN A 270 23.63 -8.60 -20.75
N GLY A 271 23.71 -9.57 -19.85
CA GLY A 271 23.42 -10.97 -20.15
C GLY A 271 24.30 -11.61 -21.23
N GLY A 272 25.33 -10.92 -21.73
CA GLY A 272 26.17 -11.29 -22.89
C GLY A 272 27.54 -11.87 -22.53
N THR A 273 28.43 -12.07 -23.50
CA THR A 273 29.77 -12.67 -23.30
C THR A 273 30.88 -11.63 -23.08
N GLY A 274 30.52 -10.43 -22.64
CA GLY A 274 31.43 -9.27 -22.54
C GLY A 274 32.21 -9.16 -21.23
N TYR A 275 31.73 -9.80 -20.16
CA TYR A 275 32.31 -9.72 -18.81
C TYR A 275 33.06 -10.99 -18.43
N ASN A 276 34.18 -10.85 -17.73
CA ASN A 276 35.21 -11.87 -17.57
C ASN A 276 35.10 -12.67 -16.26
N ASN A 277 34.13 -13.59 -16.16
CA ASN A 277 34.14 -14.69 -15.16
C ASN A 277 34.22 -14.25 -13.67
N SER A 278 33.87 -13.00 -13.36
CA SER A 278 34.06 -12.34 -12.05
C SER A 278 32.75 -11.74 -11.51
N GLY A 279 31.65 -12.47 -11.64
CA GLY A 279 30.31 -12.08 -11.17
C GLY A 279 29.20 -12.65 -12.06
N PRO A 280 27.92 -12.49 -11.67
CA PRO A 280 26.77 -12.91 -12.45
C PRO A 280 26.68 -12.09 -13.75
N ARG A 281 26.04 -12.67 -14.77
CA ARG A 281 25.87 -12.02 -16.09
C ARG A 281 24.52 -11.34 -16.26
N LEU A 282 23.56 -11.75 -15.45
CA LEU A 282 22.25 -11.13 -15.25
C LEU A 282 22.33 -10.37 -13.93
N ASP A 283 21.70 -9.21 -13.83
CA ASP A 283 21.54 -8.54 -12.54
C ASP A 283 20.47 -9.27 -11.70
N ALA A 284 20.19 -8.84 -10.47
CA ALA A 284 19.16 -9.46 -9.63
C ALA A 284 17.74 -9.28 -10.17
N ASN A 285 17.50 -8.19 -10.91
CA ASN A 285 16.22 -7.83 -11.48
C ASN A 285 15.72 -8.94 -12.45
N PRO A 286 14.50 -9.48 -12.25
CA PRO A 286 13.96 -10.57 -13.07
C PRO A 286 13.71 -10.16 -14.53
N ASN A 287 13.69 -8.86 -14.82
CA ASN A 287 13.36 -8.29 -16.14
C ASN A 287 14.56 -8.37 -17.11
N THR A 288 15.71 -8.85 -16.62
CA THR A 288 16.97 -8.87 -17.36
C THR A 288 17.04 -9.97 -18.42
N THR A 289 16.80 -9.57 -19.67
CA THR A 289 17.03 -10.45 -20.83
C THR A 289 18.45 -10.32 -21.38
N VAL A 290 18.89 -11.36 -22.11
CA VAL A 290 20.20 -11.37 -22.78
C VAL A 290 20.25 -10.29 -23.87
N GLY A 291 20.87 -9.16 -23.55
CA GLY A 291 21.01 -8.00 -24.42
C GLY A 291 20.71 -6.67 -23.71
N THR A 292 19.88 -6.67 -22.67
CA THR A 292 19.57 -5.48 -21.86
C THR A 292 20.79 -5.08 -21.03
N GLU A 293 21.23 -3.83 -21.11
CA GLU A 293 22.35 -3.30 -20.32
C GLU A 293 21.89 -2.92 -18.92
N GLN A 294 22.53 -3.47 -17.88
CA GLN A 294 22.13 -3.33 -16.47
C GLN A 294 23.35 -3.19 -15.55
N HIS A 295 23.15 -2.85 -14.29
CA HIS A 295 24.15 -2.50 -13.29
C HIS A 295 23.95 -3.31 -11.99
N TYR A 296 25.02 -3.47 -11.21
CA TYR A 296 24.95 -3.92 -9.81
C TYR A 296 26.17 -3.43 -9.03
N PHE A 297 26.09 -3.40 -7.69
CA PHE A 297 27.20 -2.95 -6.84
C PHE A 297 28.15 -4.08 -6.44
N ASP A 298 29.46 -3.87 -6.61
CA ASP A 298 30.53 -4.77 -6.21
C ASP A 298 31.44 -4.11 -5.16
N ILE A 299 31.75 -4.82 -4.07
CA ILE A 299 32.70 -4.33 -3.07
C ILE A 299 34.13 -4.85 -3.29
N ASN A 300 35.01 -3.91 -3.66
CA ASN A 300 36.44 -4.14 -3.73
C ASN A 300 37.14 -3.69 -2.43
N GLY A 301 37.06 -4.52 -1.38
CA GLY A 301 37.76 -4.32 -0.12
C GLY A 301 36.93 -4.70 1.11
N THR A 302 36.95 -3.82 2.11
CA THR A 302 36.13 -3.90 3.34
C THR A 302 35.42 -2.58 3.53
N GLY A 303 34.12 -2.61 3.78
CA GLY A 303 33.29 -1.45 4.07
C GLY A 303 31.82 -1.81 4.04
N ASP A 304 31.02 -0.96 4.66
CA ASP A 304 29.57 -1.04 4.64
C ASP A 304 29.03 0.00 3.64
N LEU A 305 27.94 -0.35 2.97
CA LEU A 305 27.16 0.53 2.09
C LEU A 305 25.90 0.98 2.84
N TYR A 306 25.49 2.23 2.71
CA TYR A 306 24.22 2.67 3.30
C TYR A 306 23.53 3.77 2.51
N GLN A 307 22.21 3.89 2.68
CA GLN A 307 21.39 5.01 2.23
C GLN A 307 20.48 5.44 3.40
N PRO A 308 20.38 6.75 3.71
CA PRO A 308 19.44 7.25 4.72
C PRO A 308 18.03 7.44 4.15
N PHE A 309 17.02 7.20 4.98
CA PHE A 309 15.61 7.48 4.70
C PHE A 309 14.95 8.15 5.93
N THR A 310 13.75 8.71 5.79
CA THR A 310 13.03 9.35 6.91
C THR A 310 11.55 9.00 6.91
N LEU A 311 11.03 8.61 8.06
CA LEU A 311 9.60 8.40 8.30
C LEU A 311 8.98 9.64 8.98
N THR A 312 7.83 10.08 8.50
CA THR A 312 7.05 11.21 9.04
C THR A 312 6.15 10.79 10.21
N SER A 313 5.60 9.59 10.15
CA SER A 313 4.74 8.95 11.15
C SER A 313 5.38 7.65 11.70
N THR A 314 4.64 6.85 12.47
CA THR A 314 5.08 5.49 12.83
C THR A 314 4.53 4.54 11.78
N ARG A 315 5.40 3.79 11.10
CA ARG A 315 5.04 2.83 10.05
C ARG A 315 5.72 1.50 10.32
N ASP A 316 5.09 0.42 9.88
CA ASP A 316 5.77 -0.85 9.65
C ASP A 316 6.50 -0.76 8.31
N ILE A 317 7.70 -1.35 8.21
CA ILE A 317 8.47 -1.39 6.97
C ILE A 317 9.01 -2.79 6.69
N SER A 318 9.05 -3.18 5.42
CA SER A 318 9.95 -4.24 4.94
C SER A 318 11.26 -3.61 4.48
N TYR A 319 12.34 -4.36 4.53
CA TYR A 319 13.59 -3.94 3.91
C TYR A 319 14.39 -5.14 3.41
N SER A 320 14.87 -5.06 2.18
CA SER A 320 15.34 -6.22 1.45
C SER A 320 16.44 -5.94 0.43
N GLY A 321 16.96 -7.00 -0.18
CA GLY A 321 17.87 -6.90 -1.32
C GLY A 321 18.62 -8.19 -1.64
N TYR A 322 19.32 -8.19 -2.77
CA TYR A 322 19.88 -9.38 -3.39
C TYR A 322 21.41 -9.42 -3.32
N PHE A 323 21.95 -10.63 -3.11
CA PHE A 323 23.39 -10.86 -2.98
C PHE A 323 23.88 -12.02 -3.85
N SER A 324 24.99 -11.83 -4.58
CA SER A 324 25.62 -12.89 -5.38
C SER A 324 27.09 -13.10 -5.00
N PRO A 325 27.62 -14.34 -5.04
CA PRO A 325 29.06 -14.57 -4.93
C PRO A 325 29.82 -14.01 -6.14
N ARG A 326 31.10 -13.75 -5.95
CA ARG A 326 32.03 -13.28 -6.99
C ARG A 326 33.31 -14.13 -7.02
N ASP A 327 33.99 -14.17 -8.16
CA ASP A 327 35.27 -14.88 -8.40
C ASP A 327 35.32 -16.39 -8.01
N GLY A 328 34.17 -17.04 -7.83
CA GLY A 328 34.06 -18.44 -7.38
C GLY A 328 34.28 -18.61 -5.88
N GLY A 329 34.40 -17.50 -5.13
CA GLY A 329 34.44 -17.49 -3.68
C GLY A 329 33.04 -17.54 -3.06
N SER A 330 32.99 -17.87 -1.77
CA SER A 330 31.80 -17.72 -0.94
C SER A 330 31.98 -16.50 -0.03
N GLY A 331 30.87 -15.90 0.39
CA GLY A 331 30.84 -14.75 1.28
C GLY A 331 29.73 -14.83 2.32
N SER A 332 29.53 -13.74 3.04
CA SER A 332 28.43 -13.50 3.97
C SER A 332 27.94 -12.07 3.82
N ALA A 333 26.64 -11.86 3.95
CA ALA A 333 26.02 -10.55 3.90
C ALA A 333 24.95 -10.40 4.99
N SER A 334 24.54 -9.16 5.25
CA SER A 334 23.42 -8.81 6.12
C SER A 334 22.93 -7.41 5.80
N ILE A 335 21.62 -7.20 5.87
CA ILE A 335 21.02 -5.87 5.86
C ILE A 335 20.63 -5.52 7.30
N SER A 336 20.66 -4.25 7.66
CA SER A 336 20.25 -3.76 8.97
C SER A 336 19.70 -2.34 8.89
N ILE A 337 18.68 -2.03 9.69
CA ILE A 337 18.19 -0.67 9.86
C ILE A 337 18.85 -0.04 11.08
N ARG A 338 19.38 1.17 10.90
CA ARG A 338 20.03 1.95 11.98
C ARG A 338 19.43 3.32 12.14
N GLN A 339 19.32 3.79 13.38
CA GLN A 339 18.79 5.12 13.69
C GLN A 339 19.76 6.24 13.30
N GLY A 340 19.28 7.23 12.56
CA GLY A 340 20.04 8.35 12.02
C GLY A 340 20.79 8.02 10.73
N THR A 341 21.56 8.99 10.23
CA THR A 341 22.36 8.85 9.00
C THR A 341 23.65 8.08 9.25
N GLY A 342 23.83 6.95 8.56
CA GLY A 342 25.07 6.16 8.53
C GLY A 342 25.10 4.92 9.41
N ASN A 343 26.21 4.18 9.34
CA ASN A 343 26.36 2.86 9.95
C ASN A 343 26.63 2.84 11.48
N THR A 344 26.77 4.01 12.13
CA THR A 344 27.08 4.10 13.57
C THR A 344 25.85 4.25 14.48
N GLY A 345 24.65 4.34 13.91
CA GLY A 345 23.39 4.45 14.64
C GLY A 345 23.05 3.24 15.50
N THR A 346 22.10 3.42 16.43
CA THR A 346 21.45 2.33 17.16
C THR A 346 20.91 1.31 16.15
N LEU A 347 21.19 0.03 16.34
CA LEU A 347 20.60 -1.04 15.55
C LEU A 347 19.11 -1.15 15.93
N MET A 348 18.22 -0.99 14.94
CA MET A 348 16.78 -1.17 15.12
C MET A 348 16.40 -2.61 14.82
N ASP A 349 16.78 -3.11 13.64
CA ASP A 349 16.62 -4.51 13.24
C ASP A 349 17.72 -4.98 12.27
N SER A 350 17.85 -6.28 12.04
CA SER A 350 18.70 -6.88 11.00
C SER A 350 18.19 -8.26 10.54
N THR A 351 18.29 -8.51 9.22
CA THR A 351 18.12 -9.83 8.55
C THR A 351 18.99 -10.96 9.13
N GLY A 352 19.90 -10.66 10.05
CA GLY A 352 20.99 -11.54 10.45
C GLY A 352 22.01 -11.74 9.32
N THR A 353 23.02 -12.58 9.58
CA THR A 353 24.07 -12.89 8.59
C THR A 353 23.68 -14.08 7.72
N ILE A 354 23.39 -13.81 6.44
CA ILE A 354 23.17 -14.85 5.43
C ILE A 354 24.50 -15.33 4.83
N THR A 355 24.52 -16.58 4.37
CA THR A 355 25.71 -17.21 3.75
C THR A 355 25.56 -17.24 2.23
N ILE A 356 26.48 -16.59 1.52
CA ILE A 356 26.49 -16.50 0.06
C ILE A 356 27.40 -17.60 -0.49
N SER A 357 26.83 -18.67 -1.04
CA SER A 357 27.59 -19.86 -1.45
C SER A 357 28.03 -19.83 -2.91
N SER A 358 29.28 -20.21 -3.20
CA SER A 358 29.76 -20.29 -4.59
C SER A 358 29.13 -21.43 -5.40
N ASN A 359 28.69 -21.14 -6.63
CA ASN A 359 28.19 -22.16 -7.56
C ASN A 359 29.33 -22.95 -8.23
N GLY A 360 30.17 -23.61 -7.43
CA GLY A 360 31.25 -24.50 -7.92
C GLY A 360 32.35 -23.83 -8.77
N GLY A 361 32.44 -22.50 -8.75
CA GLY A 361 33.34 -21.70 -9.59
C GLY A 361 32.70 -21.11 -10.85
N ASP A 362 31.43 -21.39 -11.13
CA ASP A 362 30.67 -20.70 -12.19
C ASP A 362 29.99 -19.44 -11.63
N THR A 363 30.71 -18.33 -11.65
CA THR A 363 30.22 -17.02 -11.22
C THR A 363 29.13 -16.46 -12.13
N GLN A 364 29.17 -16.82 -13.41
CA GLN A 364 28.36 -16.21 -14.46
C GLN A 364 26.88 -16.58 -14.36
N ASN A 365 26.61 -17.76 -13.78
CA ASN A 365 25.29 -18.33 -13.52
C ASN A 365 25.14 -18.64 -12.01
N SER A 366 25.80 -17.87 -11.14
CA SER A 366 25.54 -17.95 -9.70
C SER A 366 24.16 -17.35 -9.41
N PRO A 367 23.30 -18.02 -8.63
CA PRO A 367 22.01 -17.44 -8.26
C PRO A 367 22.21 -16.27 -7.30
N TRP A 368 21.29 -15.31 -7.38
CA TRP A 368 21.14 -14.28 -6.36
C TRP A 368 20.46 -14.88 -5.12
N SER A 369 20.91 -14.47 -3.95
CA SER A 369 20.34 -14.80 -2.64
C SER A 369 19.61 -13.57 -2.11
N TYR A 370 18.30 -13.69 -1.95
CA TYR A 370 17.47 -12.65 -1.33
C TYR A 370 17.69 -12.61 0.19
N ALA A 371 17.59 -11.42 0.77
CA ALA A 371 17.52 -11.19 2.21
C ALA A 371 16.44 -10.14 2.49
N GLU A 372 15.64 -10.36 3.52
CA GLU A 372 14.51 -9.51 3.90
C GLU A 372 14.28 -9.61 5.41
N SER A 373 13.68 -8.57 5.99
CA SER A 373 13.13 -8.54 7.35
C SER A 373 12.18 -7.35 7.48
N GLU A 374 11.33 -7.36 8.50
CA GLU A 374 10.32 -6.32 8.76
C GLU A 374 10.55 -5.68 10.12
N VAL A 375 10.20 -4.39 10.27
CA VAL A 375 10.33 -3.67 11.55
C VAL A 375 9.39 -2.46 11.68
N THR A 376 8.66 -2.38 12.79
CA THR A 376 7.94 -1.16 13.21
C THR A 376 8.92 -0.05 13.60
N LEU A 377 8.84 1.10 12.94
CA LEU A 377 9.69 2.25 13.23
C LEU A 377 8.86 3.52 13.52
N PRO A 378 9.14 4.22 14.64
CA PRO A 378 8.54 5.53 14.88
C PRO A 378 9.18 6.61 13.98
N ALA A 379 8.45 7.70 13.78
CA ALA A 379 8.88 8.87 13.01
C ALA A 379 10.33 9.30 13.33
N GLY A 380 11.13 9.50 12.29
CA GLY A 380 12.55 9.84 12.39
C GLY A 380 13.36 9.41 11.17
N THR A 381 14.62 9.86 11.15
CA THR A 381 15.60 9.47 10.11
C THR A 381 16.30 8.18 10.50
N TYR A 382 16.46 7.28 9.54
CA TYR A 382 17.15 5.99 9.65
C TYR A 382 18.16 5.84 8.51
N SER A 383 18.86 4.71 8.47
CA SER A 383 19.63 4.26 7.32
C SER A 383 19.50 2.76 7.16
N MET A 384 19.25 2.31 5.94
CA MET A 384 19.47 0.93 5.54
C MET A 384 20.97 0.73 5.34
N VAL A 385 21.55 -0.25 6.03
CA VAL A 385 22.99 -0.50 6.08
C VAL A 385 23.26 -1.93 5.64
N VAL A 386 23.89 -2.04 4.49
CA VAL A 386 24.29 -3.29 3.83
C VAL A 386 25.74 -3.58 4.18
N ILE A 387 25.96 -4.72 4.83
CA ILE A 387 27.29 -5.23 5.18
C ILE A 387 27.51 -6.52 4.39
N MET A 388 28.58 -6.58 3.61
CA MET A 388 28.93 -7.79 2.87
C MET A 388 30.44 -8.02 2.80
N SER A 389 30.84 -9.29 2.86
CA SER A 389 32.25 -9.69 2.75
C SER A 389 32.70 -9.75 1.30
N ASN A 390 33.89 -9.25 0.98
CA ASN A 390 34.55 -9.58 -0.28
C ASN A 390 34.83 -11.11 -0.35
N PRO A 391 34.36 -11.86 -1.37
CA PRO A 391 33.89 -11.41 -2.68
C PRO A 391 32.37 -11.63 -2.90
N THR A 392 31.58 -10.59 -2.62
CA THR A 392 30.10 -10.57 -2.75
C THR A 392 29.68 -9.31 -3.51
N ASN A 393 28.58 -9.40 -4.26
CA ASN A 393 27.91 -8.27 -4.91
C ASN A 393 26.57 -8.00 -4.19
N PHE A 394 26.06 -6.79 -4.31
CA PHE A 394 24.76 -6.35 -3.80
C PHE A 394 23.94 -5.67 -4.90
N ASP A 395 22.62 -5.84 -4.85
CA ASP A 395 21.69 -5.35 -5.85
C ASP A 395 20.28 -5.18 -5.29
N GLU A 396 19.48 -4.38 -5.98
CA GLU A 396 18.03 -4.16 -5.73
C GLU A 396 17.67 -4.00 -4.25
N GLY A 397 18.29 -3.01 -3.59
CA GLY A 397 18.07 -2.72 -2.19
C GLY A 397 16.83 -1.86 -1.94
N LYS A 398 15.80 -2.41 -1.27
CA LYS A 398 14.50 -1.76 -0.98
C LYS A 398 14.31 -1.45 0.52
N VAL A 399 13.54 -0.41 0.82
CA VAL A 399 12.88 -0.18 2.12
C VAL A 399 11.47 0.30 1.82
N GLU A 400 10.49 -0.55 2.05
CA GLU A 400 9.10 -0.34 1.65
C GLU A 400 8.22 -0.13 2.88
N ILE A 401 7.28 0.82 2.82
CA ILE A 401 6.23 0.95 3.84
C ILE A 401 5.25 -0.21 3.69
N LEU A 402 4.94 -0.88 4.81
CA LEU A 402 3.91 -1.92 4.88
C LEU A 402 2.62 -1.31 5.40
N GLY A 403 1.50 -1.61 4.75
CA GLY A 403 0.23 -0.92 5.00
C GLY A 403 0.39 0.59 4.77
N LEU A 404 0.81 0.94 3.55
CA LEU A 404 0.55 2.29 3.08
C LEU A 404 -0.97 2.44 2.94
N ASP A 405 -1.43 3.61 3.33
CA ASP A 405 -2.81 4.03 3.53
C ASP A 405 -2.65 5.54 3.40
N SER A 406 -2.97 6.05 2.20
CA SER A 406 -2.60 7.39 1.72
C SER A 406 -3.54 8.46 2.27
N ASP A 407 -4.85 8.18 2.35
CA ASP A 407 -5.89 9.07 2.86
C ASP A 407 -6.23 8.92 4.37
N GLU A 408 -5.71 7.87 5.02
CA GLU A 408 -5.97 7.47 6.42
C GLU A 408 -7.41 6.97 6.70
N ASP A 409 -8.11 6.39 5.73
CA ASP A 409 -9.47 5.83 5.91
C ASP A 409 -9.50 4.44 6.57
N GLY A 410 -8.41 3.67 6.42
CA GLY A 410 -8.20 2.35 7.01
C GLY A 410 -8.32 1.14 6.08
N ILE A 411 -8.56 1.34 4.78
CA ILE A 411 -8.08 0.45 3.72
C ILE A 411 -6.60 0.77 3.46
N VAL A 412 -5.86 -0.13 2.81
CA VAL A 412 -4.45 0.07 2.42
C VAL A 412 -4.41 0.13 0.90
N ASN A 413 -3.50 0.91 0.31
CA ASN A 413 -3.47 1.15 -1.15
C ASN A 413 -3.60 -0.16 -1.95
N THR A 414 -2.87 -1.22 -1.54
CA THR A 414 -2.93 -2.57 -2.12
C THR A 414 -4.28 -3.30 -2.05
N LEU A 415 -5.33 -2.64 -1.57
CA LEU A 415 -6.71 -3.10 -1.43
C LEU A 415 -7.71 -1.97 -1.75
N ASP A 416 -7.22 -0.85 -2.26
CA ASP A 416 -7.94 0.41 -2.45
C ASP A 416 -7.94 0.81 -3.92
N LEU A 417 -9.13 1.00 -4.48
CA LEU A 417 -9.30 1.34 -5.88
C LEU A 417 -9.34 2.85 -6.15
N ASP A 418 -9.20 3.68 -5.12
CA ASP A 418 -9.23 5.16 -5.11
C ASP A 418 -8.40 5.67 -3.91
N SER A 419 -7.10 5.33 -3.90
CA SER A 419 -6.17 5.38 -2.76
C SER A 419 -6.00 6.74 -2.05
N ASP A 420 -6.37 7.86 -2.68
CA ASP A 420 -6.39 9.19 -2.07
C ASP A 420 -7.82 9.76 -1.84
N ASN A 421 -8.83 9.00 -2.27
CA ASN A 421 -10.26 9.29 -2.24
C ASN A 421 -10.67 10.57 -3.02
N ASP A 422 -9.93 11.00 -4.06
CA ASP A 422 -10.33 12.13 -4.93
C ASP A 422 -11.54 11.82 -5.84
N GLY A 423 -11.84 10.54 -6.07
CA GLY A 423 -12.95 10.08 -6.87
C GLY A 423 -12.63 9.82 -8.34
N ILE A 424 -11.36 9.72 -8.71
CA ILE A 424 -10.90 9.14 -9.96
C ILE A 424 -10.86 7.60 -9.77
N TYR A 425 -9.75 6.91 -9.90
CA TYR A 425 -9.58 5.45 -9.75
C TYR A 425 -8.11 5.17 -10.05
N ASP A 426 -7.41 4.43 -9.20
CA ASP A 426 -5.98 4.11 -9.39
C ASP A 426 -5.68 3.55 -10.81
N ALA A 427 -6.50 2.62 -11.30
CA ALA A 427 -6.42 2.05 -12.65
C ALA A 427 -6.58 3.04 -13.83
N VAL A 428 -7.15 4.23 -13.57
CA VAL A 428 -7.24 5.34 -14.54
C VAL A 428 -5.98 6.20 -14.48
N GLU A 429 -5.49 6.45 -13.28
CA GLU A 429 -4.36 7.34 -12.95
C GLU A 429 -3.02 6.70 -13.30
N ALA A 430 -2.89 5.40 -13.06
CA ALA A 430 -1.82 4.53 -13.54
C ALA A 430 -1.53 4.64 -15.05
N GLY A 431 -2.44 5.21 -15.84
CA GLY A 431 -2.20 5.59 -17.24
C GLY A 431 -2.11 4.41 -18.23
N HIS A 432 -2.34 3.17 -17.77
CA HIS A 432 -2.25 1.97 -18.61
C HIS A 432 -3.39 1.85 -19.65
N GLY A 433 -4.47 2.65 -19.50
CA GLY A 433 -5.54 2.81 -20.48
C GLY A 433 -6.31 1.53 -20.83
N GLN A 434 -6.38 0.58 -19.88
CA GLN A 434 -7.16 -0.65 -20.06
C GLN A 434 -8.64 -0.38 -19.75
N SER A 435 -9.51 -1.30 -20.15
CA SER A 435 -10.92 -1.20 -19.76
C SER A 435 -11.11 -1.80 -18.37
N HIS A 436 -11.65 -1.05 -17.42
CA HIS A 436 -11.92 -1.47 -16.05
C HIS A 436 -13.44 -1.45 -15.74
N THR A 437 -13.86 -2.00 -14.59
CA THR A 437 -15.26 -1.99 -14.13
C THR A 437 -15.33 -1.65 -12.64
N GLY A 438 -15.15 -0.37 -12.33
CA GLY A 438 -15.09 0.14 -10.95
C GLY A 438 -13.76 -0.24 -10.32
N GLY A 439 -12.70 0.55 -10.62
CA GLY A 439 -11.31 0.22 -10.32
C GLY A 439 -10.79 -0.96 -11.14
N VAL A 440 -11.25 -2.17 -10.81
CA VAL A 440 -10.74 -3.48 -11.28
C VAL A 440 -10.66 -3.63 -12.80
N VAL A 441 -9.50 -4.06 -13.31
CA VAL A 441 -9.21 -4.27 -14.73
C VAL A 441 -10.00 -5.45 -15.32
N ASN A 442 -10.69 -5.22 -16.44
CA ASN A 442 -11.41 -6.30 -17.11
C ASN A 442 -10.46 -7.22 -17.87
N GLY A 443 -10.28 -8.45 -17.39
CA GLY A 443 -9.42 -9.41 -18.07
C GLY A 443 -9.63 -10.87 -17.69
N THR A 444 -8.62 -11.65 -18.05
CA THR A 444 -8.22 -12.83 -17.28
C THR A 444 -7.10 -12.40 -16.35
N VAL A 445 -7.13 -12.91 -15.13
CA VAL A 445 -6.04 -12.77 -14.17
C VAL A 445 -5.18 -14.03 -14.23
N GLY A 446 -3.89 -13.89 -13.92
CA GLY A 446 -2.91 -14.96 -14.03
C GLY A 446 -2.91 -15.93 -12.83
N THR A 447 -1.86 -16.74 -12.72
CA THR A 447 -1.51 -17.42 -11.45
C THR A 447 -0.43 -16.66 -10.68
N ASP A 448 -0.21 -15.41 -11.07
CA ASP A 448 0.70 -14.42 -10.53
C ASP A 448 -0.03 -13.14 -10.11
N GLY A 449 -1.36 -13.19 -9.96
CA GLY A 449 -2.18 -12.08 -9.44
C GLY A 449 -2.44 -10.90 -10.40
N ILE A 450 -1.43 -10.52 -11.19
CA ILE A 450 -1.52 -9.35 -12.08
C ILE A 450 -2.45 -9.62 -13.29
N PRO A 451 -3.40 -8.71 -13.63
CA PRO A 451 -4.26 -8.85 -14.80
C PRO A 451 -3.48 -9.04 -16.11
N ASP A 452 -3.81 -10.06 -16.90
CA ASP A 452 -3.13 -10.38 -18.18
C ASP A 452 -3.12 -9.20 -19.19
N ALA A 453 -4.05 -8.25 -19.03
CA ALA A 453 -4.20 -7.07 -19.89
C ALA A 453 -3.09 -6.02 -19.69
N VAL A 454 -2.62 -5.84 -18.44
CA VAL A 454 -1.51 -4.94 -18.12
C VAL A 454 -0.15 -5.62 -18.24
N GLN A 455 -0.10 -6.95 -18.40
CA GLN A 455 1.17 -7.68 -18.49
C GLN A 455 1.82 -7.70 -19.89
N SER A 456 3.14 -7.87 -19.95
CA SER A 456 3.87 -8.04 -21.22
C SER A 456 3.69 -9.43 -21.85
N ALA A 457 3.47 -10.43 -21.00
CA ALA A 457 2.98 -11.76 -21.31
C ALA A 457 2.26 -12.28 -20.07
N ALA A 458 1.17 -13.03 -20.24
CA ALA A 458 0.46 -13.68 -19.15
C ALA A 458 1.43 -14.45 -18.22
N ASN A 459 1.27 -14.28 -16.90
CA ASN A 459 2.08 -14.96 -15.89
C ASN A 459 3.57 -14.56 -15.92
N SER A 460 3.84 -13.26 -16.08
CA SER A 460 5.19 -12.70 -16.07
C SER A 460 5.58 -12.03 -14.76
N GLY A 461 4.63 -11.66 -13.90
CA GLY A 461 4.83 -10.79 -12.74
C GLY A 461 5.17 -9.34 -13.10
N LEU A 462 4.87 -8.92 -14.35
CA LEU A 462 5.42 -7.69 -14.95
C LEU A 462 4.44 -6.94 -15.84
N ILE A 463 4.08 -5.73 -15.37
CA ILE A 463 3.36 -4.72 -16.13
C ILE A 463 4.11 -4.27 -17.39
N ASN A 464 3.35 -3.82 -18.39
CA ASN A 464 3.80 -3.43 -19.73
C ASN A 464 3.80 -1.90 -19.97
N TYR A 465 3.46 -1.13 -18.93
CA TYR A 465 3.39 0.32 -18.92
C TYR A 465 4.35 0.90 -17.86
N ILE A 466 4.32 2.22 -17.68
CA ILE A 466 4.98 2.95 -16.60
C ILE A 466 3.84 3.65 -15.86
N ILE A 467 3.70 3.40 -14.55
CA ILE A 467 2.73 4.08 -13.68
C ILE A 467 3.03 5.59 -13.73
N PHE A 468 2.00 6.43 -13.77
CA PHE A 468 2.22 7.86 -13.91
C PHE A 468 2.67 8.48 -12.58
N ASP A 469 3.56 9.45 -12.74
CA ASP A 469 4.20 10.30 -11.74
C ASP A 469 4.31 11.66 -12.46
N SER A 470 3.21 12.39 -12.47
CA SER A 470 2.97 13.51 -13.38
C SER A 470 3.86 14.74 -13.07
N ASP A 471 4.21 14.97 -11.81
CA ASP A 471 5.14 16.02 -11.38
C ASP A 471 6.62 15.56 -11.27
N SER A 472 6.87 14.24 -11.23
CA SER A 472 8.18 13.58 -11.09
C SER A 472 8.85 13.68 -9.71
N ASP A 473 8.09 13.67 -8.61
CA ASP A 473 8.60 13.66 -7.24
C ASP A 473 8.77 12.27 -6.59
N ASN A 474 8.36 11.20 -7.30
CA ASN A 474 8.34 9.78 -6.90
C ASN A 474 7.18 9.35 -5.98
N SER A 475 6.12 10.15 -5.83
CA SER A 475 4.77 9.60 -5.62
C SER A 475 4.15 9.18 -6.97
N TYR A 476 3.03 8.44 -6.93
CA TYR A 476 2.22 8.16 -8.11
C TYR A 476 0.91 8.94 -8.03
N ASP A 477 0.37 9.28 -9.20
CA ASP A 477 -0.81 10.14 -9.37
C ASP A 477 -1.95 9.79 -8.38
N GLY A 478 -2.44 8.53 -8.36
CA GLY A 478 -3.53 8.09 -7.48
C GLY A 478 -3.26 8.07 -5.96
N TYR A 479 -2.07 8.52 -5.52
CA TYR A 479 -1.75 8.69 -4.10
C TYR A 479 -1.71 10.17 -3.67
N GLU A 480 -2.04 11.11 -4.57
CA GLU A 480 -1.92 12.55 -4.36
C GLU A 480 -3.04 13.39 -4.99
N LEU A 481 -3.75 14.15 -4.15
CA LEU A 481 -4.85 15.06 -4.52
C LEU A 481 -4.53 16.21 -5.53
N ASP A 482 -3.32 16.29 -6.09
CA ASP A 482 -2.76 17.36 -6.97
C ASP A 482 -1.58 16.75 -7.77
N SER A 483 -1.85 15.71 -8.58
CA SER A 483 -0.89 14.86 -9.32
C SER A 483 0.13 15.63 -10.16
N ASP A 484 -0.24 16.80 -10.69
CA ASP A 484 0.64 17.64 -11.51
C ASP A 484 1.27 18.85 -10.77
N ASN A 485 0.94 18.99 -9.48
CA ASN A 485 1.48 19.93 -8.50
C ASN A 485 1.37 21.40 -8.93
N ASP A 486 0.27 21.76 -9.61
CA ASP A 486 0.01 23.12 -10.08
C ASP A 486 -0.85 23.97 -9.14
N LEU A 487 -1.32 23.37 -8.03
CA LEU A 487 -2.23 23.91 -7.02
C LEU A 487 -3.70 23.94 -7.48
N CYS A 488 -4.10 22.95 -8.29
CA CYS A 488 -5.48 22.61 -8.59
C CYS A 488 -5.70 21.14 -8.26
N ASN A 489 -6.71 20.83 -7.46
CA ASN A 489 -6.91 19.45 -7.02
C ASN A 489 -7.49 18.61 -8.17
N ASP A 490 -7.11 17.34 -8.24
CA ASP A 490 -7.41 16.45 -9.38
C ASP A 490 -8.92 16.27 -9.60
N ILE A 491 -9.70 16.21 -8.52
CA ILE A 491 -11.17 16.21 -8.51
C ILE A 491 -11.78 17.41 -9.28
N ASP A 492 -11.19 18.60 -9.21
CA ASP A 492 -11.62 19.82 -9.91
C ASP A 492 -11.18 19.80 -11.40
N GLU A 493 -10.03 19.18 -11.69
CA GLU A 493 -9.45 18.99 -13.01
C GLU A 493 -10.23 17.92 -13.80
N ALA A 494 -10.33 16.69 -13.30
CA ALA A 494 -11.33 15.70 -13.72
C ALA A 494 -12.75 16.32 -13.76
N GLY A 495 -12.99 17.26 -12.84
CA GLY A 495 -14.10 18.21 -12.79
C GLY A 495 -15.39 17.54 -12.37
N PHE A 496 -15.27 16.73 -11.33
CA PHE A 496 -16.33 16.31 -10.46
C PHE A 496 -16.70 17.50 -9.53
N THR A 497 -17.33 17.23 -8.40
CA THR A 497 -17.85 18.24 -7.49
C THR A 497 -17.16 18.17 -6.14
N ASP A 498 -16.25 19.12 -5.86
CA ASP A 498 -15.73 19.42 -4.52
C ASP A 498 -16.41 20.69 -3.94
N PRO A 499 -17.37 20.58 -3.00
CA PRO A 499 -18.00 21.73 -2.34
C PRO A 499 -17.13 22.38 -1.24
N ASN A 500 -16.11 21.66 -0.76
CA ASN A 500 -15.31 21.96 0.44
C ASN A 500 -14.02 22.68 0.05
N ASN A 501 -13.52 22.37 -1.14
CA ASN A 501 -12.20 22.68 -1.69
C ASN A 501 -11.06 22.00 -0.90
N ASP A 502 -11.24 20.74 -0.49
CA ASP A 502 -10.23 19.93 0.20
C ASP A 502 -9.68 18.74 -0.61
N GLY A 503 -10.13 18.53 -1.85
CA GLY A 503 -9.57 17.56 -2.81
C GLY A 503 -10.24 16.20 -2.80
N VAL A 504 -10.90 15.84 -1.70
CA VAL A 504 -11.51 14.52 -1.49
C VAL A 504 -12.95 14.53 -2.00
N LEU A 505 -13.41 13.42 -2.58
CA LEU A 505 -14.78 13.28 -3.05
C LEU A 505 -15.77 13.29 -1.87
N GLY A 506 -16.69 14.26 -1.85
CA GLY A 506 -17.77 14.33 -0.87
C GLY A 506 -17.47 15.19 0.37
N ASP A 507 -18.00 14.81 1.54
CA ASP A 507 -18.03 15.61 2.77
C ASP A 507 -17.35 14.85 3.92
N LEU A 508 -16.40 15.46 4.63
CA LEU A 508 -15.70 14.81 5.75
C LEU A 508 -16.61 14.55 6.98
N PRO A 509 -16.48 13.40 7.68
CA PRO A 509 -15.53 12.31 7.40
C PRO A 509 -15.96 11.44 6.22
N THR A 510 -14.99 11.12 5.36
CA THR A 510 -15.14 10.15 4.26
C THR A 510 -15.64 8.82 4.80
N VAL A 511 -16.43 8.12 3.98
CA VAL A 511 -16.95 6.79 4.28
C VAL A 511 -16.87 6.00 3.00
N VAL A 512 -16.09 4.94 2.98
CA VAL A 512 -15.87 4.13 1.78
C VAL A 512 -16.62 2.80 1.83
N ASP A 513 -16.54 2.02 0.75
CA ASP A 513 -17.05 0.65 0.71
C ASP A 513 -16.03 -0.41 1.19
N SER A 514 -15.93 -1.56 0.53
CA SER A 514 -14.94 -2.59 0.88
C SER A 514 -13.67 -2.51 0.04
N ASN A 515 -13.68 -1.68 -0.99
CA ASN A 515 -12.65 -1.54 -2.01
C ASN A 515 -12.17 -0.08 -2.09
N GLY A 516 -12.17 0.63 -0.96
CA GLY A 516 -11.73 2.04 -0.89
C GLY A 516 -12.66 3.09 -1.50
N LEU A 517 -13.61 2.74 -2.35
CA LEU A 517 -14.42 3.75 -3.06
C LEU A 517 -15.36 4.56 -2.14
N VAL A 518 -15.30 5.91 -2.23
CA VAL A 518 -16.18 6.85 -1.51
C VAL A 518 -17.67 6.55 -1.71
N LEU A 519 -18.35 6.40 -0.58
CA LEU A 519 -19.80 6.38 -0.46
C LEU A 519 -20.35 7.64 0.22
N GLY A 520 -21.36 8.27 -0.39
CA GLY A 520 -22.07 9.36 0.26
C GLY A 520 -23.47 9.63 -0.28
N ALA A 521 -24.30 10.26 0.54
CA ALA A 521 -25.54 10.87 0.07
C ALA A 521 -25.29 12.23 -0.62
N ASP A 522 -24.11 12.79 -0.39
CA ASP A 522 -23.66 14.10 -0.84
C ASP A 522 -22.63 13.98 -1.99
N VAL A 523 -22.18 12.77 -2.34
CA VAL A 523 -21.48 12.45 -3.60
C VAL A 523 -22.46 12.63 -4.78
N VAL A 524 -22.11 13.53 -5.71
CA VAL A 524 -22.97 13.93 -6.84
C VAL A 524 -22.52 13.32 -8.17
N ASP A 525 -21.20 13.23 -8.35
CA ASP A 525 -20.45 12.67 -9.48
C ASP A 525 -19.24 11.87 -8.93
N GLY A 526 -18.03 11.98 -9.50
CA GLY A 526 -16.95 11.01 -9.29
C GLY A 526 -17.08 9.76 -10.16
N TYR A 527 -16.04 8.93 -10.20
CA TYR A 527 -16.02 7.57 -10.78
C TYR A 527 -16.54 7.48 -12.22
N THR A 528 -16.29 8.53 -13.01
CA THR A 528 -16.64 8.61 -14.43
C THR A 528 -15.45 9.15 -15.22
N PRO A 529 -15.35 8.92 -16.55
CA PRO A 529 -14.15 9.31 -17.29
C PRO A 529 -13.75 10.78 -17.06
N PRO A 530 -12.53 11.05 -16.54
CA PRO A 530 -12.04 12.40 -16.30
C PRO A 530 -12.02 13.26 -17.56
N LYS A 531 -11.90 14.58 -17.38
CA LYS A 531 -11.87 15.51 -18.49
C LYS A 531 -10.49 15.59 -19.14
N ASP A 532 -10.51 15.60 -20.46
CA ASP A 532 -9.46 16.09 -21.34
C ASP A 532 -10.10 17.24 -22.15
N ARG A 533 -9.97 18.48 -21.65
CA ARG A 533 -10.64 19.67 -22.20
C ARG A 533 -10.00 20.12 -23.52
N ASN A 534 -8.71 19.83 -23.73
CA ASN A 534 -7.97 20.26 -24.93
C ASN A 534 -7.84 19.18 -26.03
N THR A 535 -8.21 17.93 -25.72
CA THR A 535 -8.17 16.72 -26.56
C THR A 535 -6.76 16.25 -26.94
N ASN A 536 -5.78 16.38 -26.04
CA ASN A 536 -4.40 15.89 -26.23
C ASN A 536 -4.20 14.40 -25.88
N SER A 537 -5.20 13.74 -25.25
CA SER A 537 -5.12 12.37 -24.70
C SER A 537 -4.22 12.20 -23.47
N ILE A 538 -4.08 13.28 -22.69
CA ILE A 538 -3.65 13.33 -21.29
C ILE A 538 -4.87 13.92 -20.55
N TYR A 539 -5.18 13.46 -19.35
CA TYR A 539 -6.29 14.07 -18.60
C TYR A 539 -5.85 15.42 -18.01
N ASP A 540 -6.81 16.33 -17.78
CA ASP A 540 -6.48 17.69 -17.37
C ASP A 540 -5.79 17.74 -15.99
N PHE A 541 -5.97 16.71 -15.14
CA PHE A 541 -5.31 16.53 -13.82
C PHE A 541 -3.84 16.04 -13.91
N GLN A 542 -3.39 15.71 -15.12
CA GLN A 542 -2.05 15.19 -15.42
C GLN A 542 -1.28 16.16 -16.34
N GLU A 543 -1.68 17.44 -16.46
CA GLU A 543 -1.11 18.40 -17.42
C GLU A 543 -0.79 19.77 -16.82
N ALA A 544 0.19 19.78 -15.90
CA ALA A 544 0.72 20.92 -15.14
C ALA A 544 0.46 22.29 -15.80
N GLY A 545 -0.58 22.94 -15.31
CA GLY A 545 -1.08 24.20 -15.80
C GLY A 545 -0.44 25.43 -15.13
N SER A 546 -1.21 26.52 -15.12
CA SER A 546 -0.87 27.74 -14.40
C SER A 546 -2.01 28.75 -14.47
N VAL A 547 -2.39 29.28 -13.30
CA VAL A 547 -3.39 30.33 -13.11
C VAL A 547 -3.33 31.42 -14.20
N PRO A 548 -4.39 31.61 -15.01
CA PRO A 548 -4.43 32.67 -16.01
C PRO A 548 -4.23 34.07 -15.42
N VAL A 549 -3.58 34.98 -16.17
CA VAL A 549 -3.29 36.37 -15.75
C VAL A 549 -3.65 37.35 -16.86
N ILE A 550 -4.66 38.21 -16.64
CA ILE A 550 -5.02 39.28 -17.58
C ILE A 550 -4.09 40.49 -17.42
N SER A 551 -3.05 40.57 -18.24
CA SER A 551 -2.07 41.65 -18.25
C SER A 551 -2.52 42.92 -19.00
N ALA A 552 -3.48 42.82 -19.93
CA ALA A 552 -4.15 43.99 -20.52
C ALA A 552 -5.67 43.80 -20.63
N GLN A 553 -6.40 44.65 -19.91
CA GLN A 553 -7.87 44.69 -19.89
C GLN A 553 -8.45 45.30 -21.18
N PRO A 554 -9.64 44.87 -21.64
CA PRO A 554 -10.27 45.44 -22.81
C PRO A 554 -10.69 46.90 -22.60
N VAL A 555 -10.45 47.73 -23.63
CA VAL A 555 -10.67 49.18 -23.56
C VAL A 555 -11.97 49.57 -24.27
N SER A 556 -12.75 50.43 -23.61
CA SER A 556 -14.02 50.98 -24.13
C SER A 556 -13.83 51.64 -25.51
N GLN A 557 -14.72 51.34 -26.45
CA GLN A 557 -14.63 51.75 -27.86
C GLN A 557 -15.65 52.82 -28.23
N THR A 558 -15.28 53.70 -29.17
CA THR A 558 -16.22 54.60 -29.86
C THR A 558 -16.25 54.26 -31.35
N VAL A 559 -17.37 53.71 -31.82
CA VAL A 559 -17.52 53.17 -33.18
C VAL A 559 -18.56 53.95 -33.96
N PHE A 560 -18.34 54.17 -35.26
CA PHE A 560 -19.35 54.77 -36.12
C PHE A 560 -20.29 53.68 -36.68
N ALA A 561 -21.60 53.95 -36.70
CA ALA A 561 -22.60 53.01 -37.19
C ALA A 561 -22.26 52.51 -38.62
N GLY A 562 -22.24 51.19 -38.80
CA GLY A 562 -21.83 50.48 -40.02
C GLY A 562 -20.36 50.07 -40.07
N ASN A 563 -19.49 50.61 -39.21
CA ASN A 563 -18.09 50.17 -39.08
C ASN A 563 -17.98 48.99 -38.10
N ASN A 564 -16.87 48.26 -38.17
CA ASN A 564 -16.56 47.25 -37.17
C ASN A 564 -16.04 47.90 -35.87
N GLY A 565 -16.35 47.28 -34.74
CA GLY A 565 -15.73 47.53 -33.44
C GLY A 565 -14.80 46.39 -33.07
N VAL A 566 -13.73 46.65 -32.32
CA VAL A 566 -12.78 45.61 -31.88
C VAL A 566 -12.46 45.79 -30.40
N PHE A 567 -12.59 44.71 -29.64
CA PHE A 567 -12.10 44.61 -28.26
C PHE A 567 -11.00 43.55 -28.21
N THR A 568 -9.96 43.82 -27.42
CA THR A 568 -8.78 42.95 -27.28
C THR A 568 -8.49 42.75 -25.80
N VAL A 569 -8.16 41.53 -25.41
CA VAL A 569 -7.52 41.21 -24.13
C VAL A 569 -6.08 40.76 -24.38
N VAL A 570 -5.20 40.95 -23.41
CA VAL A 570 -3.92 40.23 -23.36
C VAL A 570 -3.88 39.47 -22.04
N ALA A 571 -3.66 38.17 -22.15
CA ALA A 571 -3.51 37.25 -21.03
C ALA A 571 -2.25 36.39 -21.22
N SER A 572 -1.81 35.78 -20.13
CA SER A 572 -0.73 34.79 -20.01
C SER A 572 -1.13 33.73 -18.96
N GLY A 573 -0.41 32.63 -18.87
CA GLY A 573 -0.76 31.43 -18.11
C GLY A 573 -0.30 30.23 -18.94
N SER A 574 -1.04 29.12 -18.87
CA SER A 574 -0.84 27.92 -19.69
C SER A 574 -0.89 28.21 -21.20
N SER A 575 -0.43 27.25 -22.02
CA SER A 575 -0.22 27.48 -23.46
C SER A 575 -1.51 27.50 -24.32
N ASP A 576 -2.59 27.04 -23.70
CA ASP A 576 -3.88 26.58 -24.22
C ASP A 576 -5.06 27.48 -23.80
N LEU A 577 -4.77 28.63 -23.18
CA LEU A 577 -5.74 29.62 -22.66
C LEU A 577 -7.05 29.69 -23.46
N THR A 578 -8.15 29.42 -22.77
CA THR A 578 -9.50 29.46 -23.32
C THR A 578 -10.12 30.85 -23.14
N TYR A 579 -11.01 31.25 -24.06
CA TYR A 579 -11.67 32.56 -24.03
C TYR A 579 -13.17 32.42 -24.27
N GLN A 580 -13.98 33.16 -23.51
CA GLN A 580 -15.41 33.33 -23.80
C GLN A 580 -15.83 34.79 -23.63
N TRP A 581 -16.05 35.49 -24.74
CA TRP A 581 -16.60 36.85 -24.71
C TRP A 581 -18.06 36.85 -24.31
N GLN A 582 -18.44 37.81 -23.49
CA GLN A 582 -19.81 38.03 -23.03
C GLN A 582 -20.22 39.48 -23.28
N SER A 583 -21.52 39.72 -23.49
CA SER A 583 -22.09 41.06 -23.61
C SER A 583 -23.16 41.34 -22.57
N SER A 584 -23.33 42.61 -22.22
CA SER A 584 -24.39 43.11 -21.34
C SER A 584 -25.12 44.28 -22.00
N VAL A 585 -26.45 44.18 -22.04
CA VAL A 585 -27.38 45.22 -22.54
C VAL A 585 -28.01 46.05 -21.40
N ASN A 586 -27.68 45.74 -20.15
CA ASN A 586 -28.29 46.35 -18.95
C ASN A 586 -27.26 47.06 -18.05
N GLY A 587 -26.16 47.54 -18.63
CA GLY A 587 -25.12 48.29 -17.91
C GLY A 587 -24.25 47.44 -16.99
N GLY A 588 -24.12 46.14 -17.27
CA GLY A 588 -23.24 45.22 -16.55
C GLY A 588 -23.92 44.40 -15.44
N SER A 589 -25.23 44.49 -15.26
CA SER A 589 -25.95 43.71 -14.24
C SER A 589 -26.13 42.23 -14.61
N VAL A 590 -26.22 41.92 -15.90
CA VAL A 590 -26.21 40.54 -16.44
C VAL A 590 -25.36 40.53 -17.69
N PHE A 591 -24.51 39.50 -17.81
CA PHE A 591 -23.73 39.20 -19.01
C PHE A 591 -24.20 37.87 -19.63
N SER A 592 -24.13 37.77 -20.95
CA SER A 592 -24.49 36.56 -21.70
C SER A 592 -23.41 36.24 -22.72
N ASN A 593 -23.07 34.94 -22.86
CA ASN A 593 -22.06 34.45 -23.81
C ASN A 593 -22.40 34.89 -25.24
N LEU A 594 -21.38 35.32 -25.96
CA LEU A 594 -21.44 35.59 -27.39
C LEU A 594 -21.01 34.35 -28.17
N THR A 595 -21.56 34.20 -29.36
CA THR A 595 -21.19 33.19 -30.35
C THR A 595 -20.91 33.86 -31.70
N ASP A 596 -19.97 33.30 -32.46
CA ASP A 596 -19.65 33.75 -33.81
C ASP A 596 -20.89 33.64 -34.73
N ASN A 597 -21.28 34.76 -35.33
CA ASN A 597 -22.49 34.87 -36.15
C ASN A 597 -22.41 36.10 -37.10
N THR A 598 -23.54 36.59 -37.60
CA THR A 598 -23.56 37.77 -38.51
C THR A 598 -23.18 39.10 -37.85
N GLU A 599 -23.13 39.16 -36.51
CA GLU A 599 -22.89 40.37 -35.73
C GLU A 599 -21.56 40.35 -34.97
N TYR A 600 -20.99 39.18 -34.70
CA TYR A 600 -19.77 38.99 -33.92
C TYR A 600 -18.87 37.93 -34.55
N THR A 601 -17.56 38.12 -34.45
CA THR A 601 -16.58 37.06 -34.74
C THR A 601 -15.38 37.13 -33.79
N GLY A 602 -14.73 36.00 -33.53
CA GLY A 602 -13.64 35.86 -32.57
C GLY A 602 -14.14 35.77 -31.12
N THR A 603 -15.37 35.32 -30.87
CA THR A 603 -15.98 35.27 -29.52
C THR A 603 -15.30 34.30 -28.57
N THR A 604 -14.46 33.40 -29.09
CA THR A 604 -13.60 32.47 -28.32
C THR A 604 -12.11 32.71 -28.55
N THR A 605 -11.72 33.97 -28.78
CA THR A 605 -10.31 34.36 -29.03
C THR A 605 -9.93 35.61 -28.22
N PRO A 606 -8.64 35.99 -28.14
CA PRO A 606 -8.22 37.25 -27.53
C PRO A 606 -8.80 38.52 -28.18
N VAL A 607 -9.43 38.42 -29.36
CA VAL A 607 -9.90 39.56 -30.18
C VAL A 607 -11.36 39.39 -30.61
N LEU A 608 -12.28 40.04 -29.90
CA LEU A 608 -13.68 40.15 -30.32
C LEU A 608 -13.85 41.24 -31.38
N THR A 609 -14.39 40.89 -32.54
CA THR A 609 -14.80 41.83 -33.59
C THR A 609 -16.31 41.90 -33.70
N LEU A 610 -16.87 43.11 -33.54
CA LEU A 610 -18.25 43.43 -33.82
C LEU A 610 -18.37 43.79 -35.31
N LEU A 611 -19.15 43.02 -36.06
CA LEU A 611 -19.35 43.21 -37.50
C LEU A 611 -20.41 44.28 -37.76
N SER A 612 -20.05 45.31 -38.52
CA SER A 612 -20.92 46.44 -38.90
C SER A 612 -21.83 46.93 -37.77
N ALA A 613 -21.23 47.27 -36.61
CA ALA A 613 -21.94 47.66 -35.41
C ALA A 613 -22.93 48.81 -35.68
N ASP A 614 -24.13 48.72 -35.12
CA ASP A 614 -25.21 49.69 -35.32
C ASP A 614 -25.72 50.25 -33.98
N VAL A 615 -26.46 51.36 -34.04
CA VAL A 615 -26.97 52.14 -32.90
C VAL A 615 -27.69 51.31 -31.81
N PRO A 616 -28.41 50.20 -32.09
CA PRO A 616 -28.98 49.35 -31.04
C PRO A 616 -27.98 48.70 -30.07
N LYS A 617 -26.67 48.68 -30.42
CA LYS A 617 -25.60 48.22 -29.52
C LYS A 617 -24.98 49.36 -28.67
N ASP A 618 -25.48 50.60 -28.76
CA ASP A 618 -24.99 51.72 -27.97
C ASP A 618 -25.16 51.47 -26.46
N ALA A 619 -24.15 51.85 -25.69
CA ALA A 619 -24.03 51.59 -24.25
C ALA A 619 -23.98 50.11 -23.81
N ASN A 620 -23.92 49.13 -24.75
CA ASN A 620 -23.60 47.75 -24.38
C ASN A 620 -22.19 47.66 -23.79
N GLN A 621 -22.01 46.77 -22.82
CA GLN A 621 -20.70 46.42 -22.26
C GLN A 621 -20.26 45.03 -22.73
N TYR A 622 -18.95 44.84 -22.87
CA TYR A 622 -18.32 43.60 -23.28
C TYR A 622 -17.23 43.22 -22.27
N ARG A 623 -17.18 41.96 -21.86
CA ARG A 623 -16.10 41.38 -21.04
C ARG A 623 -15.71 40.03 -21.60
N VAL A 624 -14.58 39.49 -21.17
CA VAL A 624 -14.13 38.13 -21.53
C VAL A 624 -13.85 37.34 -20.26
N LEU A 625 -14.25 36.07 -20.27
CA LEU A 625 -13.77 35.06 -19.34
C LEU A 625 -12.49 34.45 -19.96
N VAL A 626 -11.43 34.30 -19.17
CA VAL A 626 -10.17 33.67 -19.58
C VAL A 626 -9.88 32.53 -18.61
N GLY A 627 -9.87 31.30 -19.10
CA GLY A 627 -9.50 30.10 -18.32
C GLY A 627 -8.33 29.38 -18.99
N SER A 628 -7.98 28.21 -18.47
CA SER A 628 -7.18 27.21 -19.17
C SER A 628 -8.08 26.09 -19.72
N ALA A 629 -7.50 25.08 -20.36
CA ALA A 629 -8.03 23.72 -20.36
C ALA A 629 -7.29 22.89 -19.30
N SER A 630 -5.95 22.93 -19.29
CA SER A 630 -5.12 22.39 -18.19
C SER A 630 -4.92 23.45 -17.08
N TYR A 631 -5.87 23.49 -16.15
CA TYR A 631 -6.05 24.39 -14.99
C TYR A 631 -7.54 24.72 -14.89
N ALA A 632 -8.31 23.79 -14.33
CA ALA A 632 -9.75 23.88 -14.21
C ALA A 632 -10.22 24.87 -13.13
N CYS A 633 -9.43 25.03 -12.06
CA CYS A 633 -9.86 25.65 -10.81
C CYS A 633 -10.27 27.14 -10.91
N ASP A 634 -9.72 27.94 -11.84
CA ASP A 634 -10.11 29.35 -11.98
C ASP A 634 -10.29 29.84 -13.43
N SER A 635 -11.22 30.79 -13.59
CA SER A 635 -11.37 31.57 -14.81
C SER A 635 -11.49 33.07 -14.52
N LEU A 636 -10.50 33.83 -14.98
CA LEU A 636 -10.45 35.27 -14.77
C LEU A 636 -11.50 36.02 -15.58
N ILE A 637 -12.28 36.85 -14.88
CA ILE A 637 -13.25 37.76 -15.48
C ILE A 637 -12.61 39.12 -15.78
N SER A 638 -12.58 39.53 -17.04
CA SER A 638 -12.08 40.86 -17.41
C SER A 638 -12.95 42.00 -16.88
N SER A 639 -12.34 43.17 -16.69
CA SER A 639 -13.08 44.43 -16.55
C SER A 639 -14.00 44.67 -17.75
N PRO A 640 -15.23 45.20 -17.58
CA PRO A 640 -16.15 45.43 -18.68
C PRO A 640 -15.81 46.71 -19.47
N ALA A 641 -15.76 46.57 -20.79
CA ALA A 641 -15.50 47.65 -21.76
C ALA A 641 -16.82 48.15 -22.40
N LEU A 642 -17.03 49.46 -22.41
CA LEU A 642 -18.23 50.10 -22.97
C LEU A 642 -18.12 50.32 -24.49
N LEU A 643 -19.18 50.05 -25.24
CA LEU A 643 -19.34 50.49 -26.62
C LEU A 643 -20.15 51.80 -26.69
N THR A 644 -19.59 52.83 -27.33
CA THR A 644 -20.29 54.07 -27.66
C THR A 644 -20.47 54.19 -29.17
N MET A 645 -21.72 54.17 -29.64
CA MET A 645 -22.04 54.31 -31.06
C MET A 645 -22.19 55.78 -31.47
N ARG A 646 -21.72 56.11 -32.68
CA ARG A 646 -21.90 57.43 -33.28
C ARG A 646 -22.42 57.31 -34.71
N VAL A 647 -23.33 58.19 -35.11
CA VAL A 647 -23.76 58.27 -36.51
C VAL A 647 -22.87 59.23 -37.30
N GLN A 648 -22.51 58.86 -38.53
CA GLN A 648 -21.84 59.81 -39.42
C GLN A 648 -22.84 60.91 -39.86
N LYS A 649 -22.41 62.17 -39.68
CA LYS A 649 -23.04 63.44 -40.06
C LYS A 649 -24.44 63.38 -40.71
N VAL A 650 -25.48 63.57 -39.89
CA VAL A 650 -26.88 63.68 -40.35
C VAL A 650 -27.07 64.88 -41.29
N ILE A 651 -27.34 64.62 -42.58
CA ILE A 651 -27.68 65.66 -43.55
C ILE A 651 -29.19 65.99 -43.43
N THR A 652 -29.52 67.05 -42.69
CA THR A 652 -30.89 67.59 -42.69
C THR A 652 -31.09 68.56 -43.85
N ASN A 653 -31.87 68.15 -44.85
CA ASN A 653 -32.16 69.00 -46.03
C ASN A 653 -33.20 70.09 -45.72
N ARG A 654 -32.79 71.14 -44.99
CA ARG A 654 -33.69 72.20 -44.50
C ARG A 654 -33.69 73.45 -45.39
N ARG A 655 -34.23 73.34 -46.61
CA ARG A 655 -34.56 74.50 -47.46
C ARG A 655 -35.83 74.30 -48.30
N ILE A 656 -36.92 74.94 -47.89
CA ILE A 656 -37.75 75.76 -48.78
C ILE A 656 -38.10 77.04 -48.04
N SER A 657 -37.94 78.19 -48.69
CA SER A 657 -38.39 79.49 -48.17
C SER A 657 -39.17 80.22 -49.26
N TYR A 658 -40.47 80.42 -49.04
CA TYR A 658 -41.28 81.31 -49.88
C TYR A 658 -41.42 82.66 -49.18
N ARG A 659 -40.77 83.70 -49.72
CA ARG A 659 -41.16 85.09 -49.44
C ARG A 659 -42.35 85.44 -50.31
N VAL A 660 -43.54 85.52 -49.73
CA VAL A 660 -44.64 86.29 -50.34
C VAL A 660 -44.36 87.77 -50.07
N LYS A 661 -44.22 88.56 -51.13
CA LYS A 661 -44.28 90.03 -51.10
C LYS A 661 -45.62 90.47 -51.71
N SER A 662 -45.97 91.74 -51.50
CA SER A 662 -47.15 92.47 -52.01
C SER A 662 -48.34 92.48 -51.05
N ASN A 663 -48.95 93.63 -50.73
CA ASN A 663 -48.53 95.04 -50.96
C ASN A 663 -49.16 95.91 -49.86
#